data_AF-A0A532UA72-F1
#
_entry.id   AF-A0A532UA72-F1
#
_cell.length_a   1.000
_cell.length_b   1.000
_cell.length_c   1.000
_cell.angle_alpha   90.00
_cell.angle_beta   90.00
_cell.angle_gamma   90.00
#
_symmetry.space_group_name_H-M   'P 1'
#
loop_
_entity.id
_entity.type
_entity.pdbx_description
1 polymer ?
#
loop_
_entity_poly.entity_id
_entity_poly.type
_entity_poly.pdbx_seq_one_letter_code
_entity_poly.pdbx_strand_id
1 'polypeptide(L)'
;MSKHCRVFTLVILLSLAGCRERASAVSTPSVGSTAMPTVSRFSPTVVAAPTSIPSPIPTPTATPPALTPLQLSLRWRYPTNEVVWSLAVADLDGDGIGEVVAGSYDKHVYTLGRDGQLVWRYRTGAATYALDTGDLDGDGRMEVVVGGDDNRLRALDAEGKLVWEYPAGSRVTGILVEDVDGDGAAEVIAGAWGRQLYLLEAGGDIRWRLSTDEDVAALQCADLDNDGQLEILAGFQGGDVLVVGVDGNVRWRYRTGGYVRELGAYDLDNDGHKEIVVASADGWVYAVNDEGHLKWRRRLDSPVTALHMGDIDDDGRGEVVVATGSDKPQICLVSEVGEVRWCYQAAKGVWTVTAADVDGDGVLELLAGADDGTVSILDVHGRLLGSYLTARRVHGLVVNDLDGDGRQDIFARSGNDVYLLTVAPRGTVLSEPEESPELATLSSWTGALPGAADSSEELIELVAVGDIMPSRTIEERMDLYGSDYPFLGTADLIRSADIAIGNLECPLSLVGEPIDKRFTFRAHPRHAPALAQAGFDILSLANNHLLDFGREGLVETIEALRRQGLAHVGAGLSYQEAHRPLIWQGKGKKVAFLAYAASRWKGSSEVPTAEWVAFAELATIREDVRQTREQADLVVVIMHLGTEYQGYPDEEQLAVSRAAIEAGASLVIGHHPHVVQGTALYGGGFIAYSLGNFVFDIDIVEGAREGAILRVLLGDEGVEAAELIPVRILDDVQPRFLADDDGLPVVERVF
;
A
#
# COMPACT_ATOMS: atom_id res chain seq x y z
N MET A 1 2.16 -46.10 47.94
CA MET A 1 0.78 -45.77 48.41
C MET A 1 0.08 -45.04 47.27
N SER A 2 -1.13 -45.48 46.92
CA SER A 2 -1.85 -45.13 45.69
C SER A 2 -3.15 -44.39 46.01
N LYS A 3 -3.64 -43.61 45.03
CA LYS A 3 -5.04 -43.42 44.55
C LYS A 3 -5.20 -41.97 44.03
N HIS A 4 -5.32 -41.72 42.71
CA HIS A 4 -6.52 -41.82 41.84
C HIS A 4 -7.64 -40.82 42.24
N CYS A 5 -8.45 -40.18 41.38
CA CYS A 5 -8.59 -39.96 39.93
C CYS A 5 -9.93 -39.17 39.71
N ARG A 6 -10.13 -38.56 38.53
CA ARG A 6 -11.41 -38.24 37.81
C ARG A 6 -12.21 -36.93 38.03
N VAL A 7 -12.15 -36.08 37.00
CA VAL A 7 -13.22 -35.63 36.04
C VAL A 7 -14.68 -36.07 36.26
N PHE A 8 -15.67 -35.15 36.15
CA PHE A 8 -16.79 -35.18 35.17
C PHE A 8 -17.80 -34.00 35.27
N THR A 9 -18.30 -33.62 34.09
CA THR A 9 -19.40 -32.74 33.65
C THR A 9 -20.80 -33.13 34.16
N LEU A 10 -21.76 -32.18 34.24
CA LEU A 10 -23.19 -32.47 33.97
C LEU A 10 -24.06 -31.23 33.62
N VAL A 11 -24.92 -31.43 32.63
CA VAL A 11 -26.06 -30.64 32.10
C VAL A 11 -27.34 -30.90 32.93
N ILE A 12 -28.38 -30.03 32.91
CA ILE A 12 -29.82 -30.40 32.72
C ILE A 12 -30.81 -29.21 32.88
N LEU A 13 -31.83 -29.33 32.00
CA LEU A 13 -33.11 -28.65 31.68
C LEU A 13 -34.17 -28.36 32.78
N LEU A 14 -34.98 -27.32 32.48
CA LEU A 14 -36.45 -27.10 32.56
C LEU A 14 -37.33 -27.76 33.66
N SER A 15 -38.23 -26.96 34.29
CA SER A 15 -39.63 -27.34 34.62
C SER A 15 -40.52 -26.14 35.03
N LEU A 16 -41.83 -26.31 34.78
CA LEU A 16 -43.01 -25.43 34.79
C LEU A 16 -43.83 -25.39 36.11
N ALA A 17 -44.84 -24.49 36.09
CA ALA A 17 -46.16 -24.45 36.80
C ALA A 17 -46.24 -23.62 38.11
N GLY A 18 -47.30 -22.88 38.45
CA GLY A 18 -48.64 -22.59 37.86
C GLY A 18 -49.60 -21.96 38.92
N CYS A 19 -50.82 -21.54 38.47
CA CYS A 19 -52.05 -21.06 39.18
C CYS A 19 -52.21 -19.55 39.48
N ARG A 20 -53.13 -18.79 38.83
CA ARG A 20 -54.63 -18.64 38.98
C ARG A 20 -55.04 -17.86 40.24
N GLU A 21 -56.02 -16.94 40.33
CA GLU A 21 -57.11 -16.38 39.52
C GLU A 21 -57.78 -15.26 40.37
N ARG A 22 -58.36 -14.19 39.78
CA ARG A 22 -59.79 -13.78 39.91
C ARG A 22 -60.08 -12.34 39.45
N ALA A 23 -61.22 -12.24 38.76
CA ALA A 23 -61.83 -11.08 38.13
C ALA A 23 -62.84 -10.34 39.05
N SER A 24 -63.21 -9.12 38.65
CA SER A 24 -64.59 -8.62 38.80
C SER A 24 -64.92 -7.64 37.66
N ALA A 25 -66.18 -7.71 37.22
CA ALA A 25 -66.75 -7.13 36.00
C ALA A 25 -67.64 -5.91 36.29
N VAL A 26 -68.23 -5.34 35.22
CA VAL A 26 -69.48 -4.51 35.07
C VAL A 26 -69.17 -3.31 34.17
N SER A 27 -69.96 -2.86 33.18
CA SER A 27 -71.03 -3.38 32.32
C SER A 27 -71.26 -2.31 31.22
N THR A 28 -71.70 -2.70 30.03
CA THR A 28 -72.06 -1.82 28.90
C THR A 28 -73.33 -0.99 29.15
N PRO A 29 -73.58 0.04 28.31
CA PRO A 29 -74.70 -0.09 27.37
C PRO A 29 -74.39 0.42 25.95
N SER A 30 -75.42 0.41 25.10
CA SER A 30 -75.43 0.09 23.68
C SER A 30 -75.95 1.22 22.76
N VAL A 31 -75.50 1.17 21.50
CA VAL A 31 -76.20 1.48 20.22
C VAL A 31 -76.44 2.94 19.81
N GLY A 32 -75.89 3.28 18.64
CA GLY A 32 -76.35 4.31 17.71
C GLY A 32 -75.71 4.10 16.33
N SER A 33 -76.51 3.69 15.34
CA SER A 33 -76.08 3.32 13.98
C SER A 33 -75.91 4.53 13.07
N THR A 34 -75.03 4.46 12.08
CA THR A 34 -75.38 4.77 10.66
C THR A 34 -74.31 4.27 9.70
N ALA A 35 -74.78 3.89 8.51
CA ALA A 35 -74.16 3.01 7.54
C ALA A 35 -73.17 3.70 6.58
N MET A 36 -72.30 2.86 6.02
CA MET A 36 -71.51 3.13 4.81
C MET A 36 -72.39 3.20 3.56
N PRO A 37 -71.89 3.81 2.48
CA PRO A 37 -72.09 3.26 1.15
C PRO A 37 -70.80 3.00 0.39
N THR A 38 -70.85 1.90 -0.36
CA THR A 38 -69.91 1.39 -1.35
C THR A 38 -69.86 2.20 -2.64
N VAL A 39 -68.64 2.30 -3.20
CA VAL A 39 -68.22 2.17 -4.61
C VAL A 39 -69.09 2.80 -5.71
N SER A 40 -68.51 3.77 -6.43
CA SER A 40 -68.74 3.94 -7.88
C SER A 40 -67.42 4.18 -8.62
N ARG A 41 -67.18 3.38 -9.67
CA ARG A 41 -66.18 3.61 -10.72
C ARG A 41 -66.41 4.96 -11.39
N PHE A 42 -65.37 5.75 -11.69
CA PHE A 42 -65.24 6.55 -12.91
C PHE A 42 -63.77 6.95 -13.19
N SER A 43 -63.50 7.05 -14.49
CA SER A 43 -62.31 7.33 -15.32
C SER A 43 -61.15 8.19 -14.78
N PRO A 44 -59.93 8.06 -15.36
CA PRO A 44 -58.81 8.94 -15.05
C PRO A 44 -59.04 10.31 -15.72
N THR A 45 -59.19 11.35 -14.92
CA THR A 45 -59.09 12.73 -15.38
C THR A 45 -57.70 13.22 -15.04
N VAL A 46 -56.87 13.43 -16.06
CA VAL A 46 -55.59 14.13 -15.98
C VAL A 46 -55.89 15.55 -15.50
N VAL A 47 -55.42 15.90 -14.29
CA VAL A 47 -55.36 17.30 -13.84
C VAL A 47 -53.95 17.80 -14.13
N ALA A 48 -53.88 18.80 -15.01
CA ALA A 48 -52.67 19.45 -15.43
C ALA A 48 -51.93 20.08 -14.24
N ALA A 49 -50.63 19.81 -14.16
CA ALA A 49 -49.70 20.49 -13.28
C ALA A 49 -49.61 21.99 -13.64
N PRO A 50 -49.33 22.88 -12.67
CA PRO A 50 -49.15 24.29 -12.93
C PRO A 50 -47.96 24.51 -13.88
N THR A 51 -48.25 25.05 -15.06
CA THR A 51 -47.28 25.52 -16.04
C THR A 51 -46.70 26.86 -15.58
N SER A 52 -45.68 26.81 -14.74
CA SER A 52 -44.65 27.83 -14.71
C SER A 52 -43.32 27.11 -14.88
N ILE A 53 -42.86 27.08 -16.12
CA ILE A 53 -41.51 26.67 -16.49
C ILE A 53 -40.57 27.62 -15.72
N PRO A 54 -39.74 27.15 -14.77
CA PRO A 54 -38.65 27.97 -14.29
C PRO A 54 -37.82 28.36 -15.51
N SER A 55 -37.46 29.63 -15.62
CA SER A 55 -36.60 30.14 -16.70
C SER A 55 -35.44 29.16 -16.92
N PRO A 56 -35.06 28.86 -18.18
CA PRO A 56 -33.87 28.06 -18.41
C PRO A 56 -32.72 28.68 -17.63
N ILE A 57 -32.07 27.85 -16.82
CA ILE A 57 -30.76 28.11 -16.23
C ILE A 57 -29.91 28.72 -17.36
N PRO A 58 -29.22 29.86 -17.14
CA PRO A 58 -28.35 30.40 -18.15
C PRO A 58 -27.36 29.30 -18.54
N THR A 59 -27.47 28.82 -19.77
CA THR A 59 -26.43 28.00 -20.39
C THR A 59 -25.12 28.76 -20.20
N PRO A 60 -24.04 28.17 -19.64
CA PRO A 60 -22.73 28.82 -19.70
C PRO A 60 -22.39 28.93 -21.19
N THR A 61 -22.64 30.11 -21.73
CA THR A 61 -22.51 30.51 -23.13
C THR A 61 -21.25 31.33 -23.34
N ALA A 62 -20.35 31.32 -22.36
CA ALA A 62 -18.98 31.74 -22.57
C ALA A 62 -18.23 30.55 -23.17
N THR A 63 -17.77 30.72 -24.41
CA THR A 63 -16.59 29.97 -24.86
C THR A 63 -15.56 30.09 -23.74
N PRO A 64 -14.99 28.97 -23.24
CA PRO A 64 -14.03 29.05 -22.14
C PRO A 64 -12.90 30.01 -22.55
N PRO A 65 -12.40 30.84 -21.63
CA PRO A 65 -11.37 31.81 -21.95
C PRO A 65 -10.16 31.12 -22.60
N ALA A 66 -9.40 31.89 -23.37
CA ALA A 66 -8.20 31.39 -24.02
C ALA A 66 -7.28 30.75 -22.98
N LEU A 67 -6.80 29.54 -23.27
CA LEU A 67 -5.91 28.81 -22.37
C LEU A 67 -4.62 29.60 -22.20
N THR A 68 -4.29 29.93 -20.95
CA THR A 68 -3.05 30.61 -20.59
C THR A 68 -2.14 29.59 -19.93
N PRO A 69 -1.06 29.14 -20.60
CA PRO A 69 -0.14 28.20 -19.98
C PRO A 69 0.52 28.78 -18.74
N LEU A 70 0.64 27.95 -17.70
CA LEU A 70 1.36 28.25 -16.47
C LEU A 70 2.70 27.54 -16.46
N GLN A 71 3.72 28.20 -15.93
CA GLN A 71 5.05 27.63 -15.78
C GLN A 71 5.35 27.41 -14.31
N LEU A 72 5.52 26.13 -13.95
CA LEU A 72 6.04 25.75 -12.65
C LEU A 72 7.56 25.85 -12.67
N SER A 73 8.12 26.39 -11.59
CA SER A 73 9.55 26.49 -11.38
C SER A 73 9.93 25.94 -10.02
N LEU A 74 11.08 25.26 -9.96
CA LEU A 74 11.63 24.77 -8.71
C LEU A 74 12.25 25.93 -7.94
N ARG A 75 11.75 26.20 -6.73
CA ARG A 75 12.36 27.17 -5.82
C ARG A 75 13.48 26.51 -5.02
N TRP A 76 13.18 25.38 -4.39
CA TRP A 76 14.18 24.53 -3.76
C TRP A 76 13.70 23.08 -3.64
N ARG A 77 14.65 22.20 -3.37
CA ARG A 77 14.43 20.78 -3.10
C ARG A 77 15.25 20.41 -1.86
N TYR A 78 14.64 19.66 -0.95
CA TYR A 78 15.33 19.07 0.20
C TYR A 78 15.29 17.54 0.13
N PRO A 79 16.45 16.87 0.01
CA PRO A 79 16.52 15.41 0.05
C PRO A 79 16.58 14.90 1.50
N THR A 80 15.68 13.99 1.84
CA THR A 80 15.78 13.12 3.03
C THR A 80 16.44 11.79 2.64
N ASN A 81 16.75 10.91 3.61
CA ASN A 81 17.47 9.67 3.28
C ASN A 81 16.55 8.55 2.79
N GLU A 82 15.24 8.66 3.01
CA GLU A 82 14.21 7.67 2.65
C GLU A 82 12.90 8.39 2.32
N VAL A 83 11.89 7.65 1.86
CA VAL A 83 10.59 8.20 1.45
C VAL A 83 10.00 9.17 2.47
N VAL A 84 9.54 10.33 1.99
CA VAL A 84 8.72 11.29 2.73
C VAL A 84 7.26 10.86 2.65
N TRP A 85 6.69 10.54 3.80
CA TRP A 85 5.36 9.95 3.87
C TRP A 85 4.28 10.97 4.20
N SER A 86 4.56 11.89 5.13
CA SER A 86 3.64 12.95 5.55
C SER A 86 4.30 14.31 5.43
N LEU A 87 3.48 15.32 5.15
CA LEU A 87 3.90 16.70 4.94
C LEU A 87 2.83 17.63 5.52
N ALA A 88 3.26 18.65 6.27
CA ALA A 88 2.41 19.72 6.78
C ALA A 88 3.12 21.06 6.59
N VAL A 89 2.36 22.15 6.58
CA VAL A 89 2.89 23.52 6.57
C VAL A 89 2.15 24.30 7.65
N ALA A 90 2.90 24.84 8.62
CA ALA A 90 2.34 25.54 9.77
C ALA A 90 3.34 26.57 10.31
N ASP A 91 2.83 27.69 10.83
CA ASP A 91 3.62 28.71 11.52
C ASP A 91 3.99 28.19 12.92
N LEU A 92 5.16 27.55 13.02
CA LEU A 92 5.57 26.91 14.26
C LEU A 92 6.10 27.94 15.26
N ASP A 93 6.77 28.99 14.80
CA ASP A 93 7.43 29.97 15.69
C ASP A 93 6.60 31.24 15.97
N GLY A 94 5.45 31.39 15.30
CA GLY A 94 4.48 32.47 15.51
C GLY A 94 4.86 33.78 14.81
N ASP A 95 5.73 33.73 13.78
CA ASP A 95 6.17 34.90 13.04
C ASP A 95 5.21 35.30 11.89
N GLY A 96 4.17 34.50 11.65
CA GLY A 96 3.19 34.65 10.59
C GLY A 96 3.58 34.00 9.27
N ILE A 97 4.69 33.27 9.22
CA ILE A 97 5.19 32.54 8.05
C ILE A 97 5.21 31.04 8.38
N GLY A 98 4.74 30.21 7.47
CA GLY A 98 4.76 28.76 7.68
C GLY A 98 6.16 28.15 7.58
N GLU A 99 6.43 27.12 8.38
CA GLU A 99 7.49 26.15 8.17
C GLU A 99 6.94 24.88 7.51
N VAL A 100 7.79 24.20 6.75
CA VAL A 100 7.46 22.91 6.15
C VAL A 100 7.92 21.79 7.07
N VAL A 101 6.98 20.94 7.49
CA VAL A 101 7.26 19.79 8.36
C VAL A 101 7.07 18.51 7.57
N ALA A 102 8.08 17.64 7.56
CA ALA A 102 8.09 16.39 6.80
C ALA A 102 8.44 15.18 7.66
N GLY A 103 7.58 14.16 7.63
CA GLY A 103 7.84 12.84 8.21
C GLY A 103 8.47 11.91 7.18
N SER A 104 9.63 11.31 7.50
CA SER A 104 10.34 10.36 6.63
C SER A 104 10.43 8.95 7.23
N TYR A 105 10.59 7.96 6.35
CA TYR A 105 10.92 6.58 6.69
C TYR A 105 12.33 6.41 7.23
N ASP A 106 13.20 7.41 7.07
CA ASP A 106 14.55 7.41 7.63
C ASP A 106 14.57 7.66 9.15
N LYS A 107 13.38 7.64 9.77
CA LYS A 107 13.15 7.73 11.21
C LYS A 107 13.35 9.14 11.75
N HIS A 108 13.10 10.14 10.93
CA HIS A 108 13.14 11.54 11.32
C HIS A 108 11.88 12.30 10.91
N VAL A 109 11.60 13.32 11.70
CA VAL A 109 10.81 14.49 11.32
C VAL A 109 11.78 15.62 10.99
N TYR A 110 11.55 16.29 9.86
CA TYR A 110 12.33 17.42 9.39
C TYR A 110 11.46 18.67 9.40
N THR A 111 12.02 19.78 9.85
CA THR A 111 11.39 21.11 9.73
C THR A 111 12.28 21.99 8.88
N LEU A 112 11.73 22.52 7.81
CA LEU A 112 12.42 23.33 6.82
C LEU A 112 11.82 24.74 6.83
N GLY A 113 12.70 25.74 6.79
CA GLY A 113 12.27 27.12 6.65
C GLY A 113 11.88 27.42 5.21
N ARG A 114 11.34 28.62 4.98
CA ARG A 114 10.90 29.09 3.66
C ARG A 114 11.94 28.99 2.53
N ASP A 115 13.23 29.00 2.87
CA ASP A 115 14.34 28.92 1.93
C ASP A 115 14.83 27.48 1.68
N GLY A 116 14.14 26.49 2.26
CA GLY A 116 14.47 25.07 2.15
C GLY A 116 15.62 24.64 3.05
N GLN A 117 16.12 25.52 3.93
CA GLN A 117 17.14 25.16 4.90
C GLN A 117 16.53 24.41 6.08
N LEU A 118 17.27 23.44 6.59
CA LEU A 118 16.90 22.70 7.78
C LEU A 118 16.90 23.62 9.00
N VAL A 119 15.75 23.79 9.63
CA VAL A 119 15.61 24.48 10.92
C VAL A 119 16.00 23.50 12.03
N TRP A 120 15.32 22.36 12.10
CA TRP A 120 15.64 21.28 13.01
C TRP A 120 15.21 19.92 12.46
N ARG A 121 15.71 18.86 13.08
CA ARG A 121 15.22 17.49 12.86
C ARG A 121 15.11 16.74 14.18
N TYR A 122 14.09 15.92 14.29
CA TYR A 122 13.87 15.05 15.43
C TYR A 122 13.95 13.58 15.00
N ARG A 123 14.66 12.74 15.77
CA ARG A 123 14.77 11.30 15.48
C ARG A 123 13.71 10.55 16.27
N THR A 124 12.72 10.00 15.57
CA THR A 124 11.61 9.22 16.17
C THR A 124 12.05 7.82 16.60
N GLY A 125 12.99 7.21 15.86
CA GLY A 125 13.49 5.86 16.13
C GLY A 125 12.87 4.76 15.26
N ALA A 126 11.78 5.07 14.54
CA ALA A 126 11.14 4.23 13.53
C ALA A 126 10.53 5.07 12.40
N ALA A 127 10.17 4.45 11.28
CA ALA A 127 9.56 5.14 10.15
C ALA A 127 8.29 5.89 10.58
N THR A 128 8.10 7.09 10.04
CA THR A 128 6.95 7.94 10.36
C THR A 128 5.90 7.81 9.25
N TYR A 129 4.63 7.69 9.65
CA TYR A 129 3.50 7.39 8.75
C TYR A 129 2.38 8.42 8.84
N ALA A 130 2.31 9.15 9.94
CA ALA A 130 1.31 10.19 10.12
C ALA A 130 1.98 11.35 10.83
N LEU A 131 1.65 12.55 10.38
CA LEU A 131 2.09 13.80 10.97
C LEU A 131 0.98 14.80 10.74
N ASP A 132 0.73 15.62 11.75
CA ASP A 132 -0.11 16.80 11.63
C ASP A 132 0.36 17.88 12.63
N THR A 133 -0.12 19.10 12.45
CA THR A 133 0.29 20.26 13.25
C THR A 133 -0.90 21.03 13.77
N GLY A 134 -0.84 21.50 15.01
CA GLY A 134 -1.88 22.35 15.60
C GLY A 134 -1.46 22.91 16.95
N ASP A 135 -2.17 23.93 17.41
CA ASP A 135 -1.92 24.62 18.68
C ASP A 135 -2.47 23.79 19.84
N LEU A 136 -1.64 22.91 20.40
CA LEU A 136 -2.07 22.00 21.46
C LEU A 136 -2.30 22.76 22.77
N ASP A 137 -1.49 23.77 23.08
CA ASP A 137 -1.55 24.45 24.38
C ASP A 137 -2.24 25.83 24.38
N GLY A 138 -2.74 26.26 23.23
CA GLY A 138 -3.49 27.50 23.03
C GLY A 138 -2.62 28.75 23.10
N ASP A 139 -1.31 28.63 22.89
CA ASP A 139 -0.36 29.74 22.98
C ASP A 139 -0.19 30.54 21.67
N GLY A 140 -0.83 30.06 20.59
CA GLY A 140 -0.80 30.63 19.25
C GLY A 140 0.35 30.13 18.38
N ARG A 141 1.18 29.21 18.88
CA ARG A 141 2.21 28.49 18.11
C ARG A 141 1.76 27.07 17.87
N MET A 142 2.23 26.49 16.77
CA MET A 142 1.81 25.16 16.36
C MET A 142 2.80 24.11 16.86
N GLU A 143 2.31 23.05 17.49
CA GLU A 143 3.08 21.84 17.79
C GLU A 143 3.03 20.86 16.63
N VAL A 144 4.05 19.99 16.57
CA VAL A 144 4.10 18.89 15.60
C VAL A 144 3.74 17.59 16.30
N VAL A 145 2.68 16.92 15.85
CA VAL A 145 2.32 15.58 16.33
C VAL A 145 2.68 14.53 15.27
N VAL A 146 3.44 13.52 15.66
CA VAL A 146 3.93 12.48 14.76
C VAL A 146 3.69 11.08 15.31
N GLY A 147 3.39 10.15 14.41
CA GLY A 147 3.23 8.73 14.71
C GLY A 147 3.82 7.84 13.63
N GLY A 148 4.14 6.60 14.01
CA GLY A 148 4.70 5.65 13.07
C GLY A 148 4.87 4.24 13.61
N ASP A 149 5.95 3.59 13.15
CA ASP A 149 6.15 2.15 13.25
C ASP A 149 6.59 1.61 14.60
N ASP A 150 7.02 2.50 15.48
CA ASP A 150 7.34 2.18 16.87
C ASP A 150 6.11 2.17 17.77
N ASN A 151 4.91 2.28 17.18
CA ASN A 151 3.63 2.20 17.85
C ASN A 151 3.40 3.33 18.86
N ARG A 152 3.98 4.52 18.60
CA ARG A 152 3.94 5.68 19.49
C ARG A 152 3.45 6.93 18.78
N LEU A 153 2.76 7.77 19.53
CA LEU A 153 2.46 9.17 19.21
C LEU A 153 3.42 10.06 19.99
N ARG A 154 3.87 11.17 19.39
CA ARG A 154 4.73 12.16 20.02
C ARG A 154 4.30 13.55 19.62
N ALA A 155 4.22 14.46 20.58
CA ALA A 155 4.17 15.89 20.31
C ALA A 155 5.55 16.52 20.50
N LEU A 156 5.92 17.37 19.55
CA LEU A 156 7.15 18.16 19.55
C LEU A 156 6.75 19.65 19.57
N ASP A 157 7.48 20.45 20.35
CA ASP A 157 7.33 21.90 20.33
C ASP A 157 7.90 22.51 19.03
N ALA A 158 7.69 23.82 18.85
CA ALA A 158 8.19 24.61 17.72
C ALA A 158 9.70 24.45 17.47
N GLU A 159 10.49 24.14 18.50
CA GLU A 159 11.94 23.92 18.41
C GLU A 159 12.33 22.45 18.18
N GLY A 160 11.34 21.56 17.97
CA GLY A 160 11.53 20.15 17.69
C GLY A 160 11.86 19.31 18.92
N LYS A 161 11.57 19.79 20.12
CA LYS A 161 11.81 19.08 21.37
C LYS A 161 10.54 18.36 21.81
N LEU A 162 10.74 17.12 22.28
CA LEU A 162 9.66 16.27 22.77
C LEU A 162 8.93 16.90 23.97
N VAL A 163 7.62 17.09 23.82
CA VAL A 163 6.70 17.55 24.87
C VAL A 163 6.14 16.35 25.62
N TRP A 164 5.51 15.42 24.91
CA TRP A 164 4.96 14.18 25.47
C TRP A 164 5.02 13.03 24.46
N GLU A 165 4.83 11.81 24.96
CA GLU A 165 4.77 10.58 24.16
C GLU A 165 3.66 9.65 24.68
N TYR A 166 2.89 9.06 23.78
CA TYR A 166 1.82 8.11 24.10
C TYR A 166 2.01 6.75 23.39
N PRO A 167 1.91 5.61 24.11
CA PRO A 167 2.08 4.28 23.52
C PRO A 167 0.77 3.75 22.90
N ALA A 168 0.56 4.00 21.61
CA ALA A 168 -0.62 3.55 20.85
C ALA A 168 -0.71 2.02 20.64
N GLY A 169 0.37 1.28 20.88
CA GLY A 169 0.37 -0.20 20.93
C GLY A 169 0.28 -0.91 19.56
N SER A 170 0.07 -0.17 18.47
CA SER A 170 0.23 -0.61 17.08
C SER A 170 0.62 0.58 16.20
N ARG A 171 0.96 0.33 14.92
CA ARG A 171 1.40 1.34 13.94
C ARG A 171 0.34 2.44 13.83
N VAL A 172 0.77 3.69 14.04
CA VAL A 172 -0.10 4.86 13.87
C VAL A 172 -0.10 5.24 12.39
N THR A 173 -1.28 5.34 11.78
CA THR A 173 -1.45 5.52 10.33
C THR A 173 -2.25 6.76 9.93
N GLY A 174 -2.88 7.43 10.89
CA GLY A 174 -3.51 8.73 10.69
C GLY A 174 -3.46 9.53 11.98
N ILE A 175 -3.26 10.84 11.86
CA ILE A 175 -3.25 11.82 12.94
C ILE A 175 -4.02 13.05 12.44
N LEU A 176 -4.83 13.64 13.32
CA LEU A 176 -5.38 14.98 13.18
C LEU A 176 -5.17 15.73 14.49
N VAL A 177 -4.87 17.03 14.42
CA VAL A 177 -4.72 17.92 15.57
C VAL A 177 -5.71 19.08 15.44
N GLU A 178 -6.83 19.00 16.17
CA GLU A 178 -7.97 19.90 15.99
C GLU A 178 -8.68 20.14 17.33
N ASP A 179 -9.20 21.34 17.53
CA ASP A 179 -10.05 21.70 18.68
C ASP A 179 -11.45 21.11 18.47
N VAL A 180 -11.66 19.86 18.92
CA VAL A 180 -12.88 19.12 18.62
C VAL A 180 -14.02 19.40 19.60
N ASP A 181 -13.72 19.94 20.78
CA ASP A 181 -14.75 20.37 21.74
C ASP A 181 -14.97 21.89 21.84
N GLY A 182 -14.21 22.68 21.10
CA GLY A 182 -14.37 24.13 20.94
C GLY A 182 -13.89 24.93 22.15
N ASP A 183 -12.96 24.38 22.94
CA ASP A 183 -12.43 25.04 24.14
C ASP A 183 -11.21 25.95 23.89
N GLY A 184 -10.68 25.91 22.66
CA GLY A 184 -9.56 26.71 22.17
C GLY A 184 -8.20 25.99 22.22
N ALA A 185 -8.10 24.80 22.81
CA ALA A 185 -6.92 23.95 22.73
C ALA A 185 -7.18 22.78 21.75
N ALA A 186 -6.18 22.38 20.99
CA ALA A 186 -6.35 21.26 20.06
C ALA A 186 -6.17 19.89 20.75
N GLU A 187 -7.06 18.95 20.44
CA GLU A 187 -6.91 17.53 20.76
C GLU A 187 -6.18 16.78 19.66
N VAL A 188 -5.69 15.58 19.99
CA VAL A 188 -5.08 14.65 19.03
C VAL A 188 -5.99 13.47 18.76
N ILE A 189 -6.44 13.35 17.51
CA ILE A 189 -7.12 12.16 16.99
C ILE A 189 -6.09 11.26 16.32
N ALA A 190 -6.08 9.97 16.66
CA ALA A 190 -5.14 9.04 16.05
C ALA A 190 -5.78 7.71 15.66
N GLY A 191 -5.49 7.27 14.44
CA GLY A 191 -5.86 5.96 13.91
C GLY A 191 -4.66 5.02 13.90
N ALA A 192 -4.87 3.75 14.28
CA ALA A 192 -3.82 2.74 14.28
C ALA A 192 -4.27 1.38 13.71
N TRP A 193 -3.34 0.63 13.11
CA TRP A 193 -3.51 -0.75 12.63
C TRP A 193 -3.82 -1.79 13.72
N GLY A 194 -3.91 -1.36 14.98
CA GLY A 194 -4.36 -2.21 16.08
C GLY A 194 -5.88 -2.31 16.16
N ARG A 195 -6.59 -1.86 15.11
CA ARG A 195 -8.03 -1.60 15.11
C ARG A 195 -8.43 -0.70 16.28
N GLN A 196 -7.73 0.42 16.40
CA GLN A 196 -7.96 1.40 17.46
C GLN A 196 -8.04 2.80 16.87
N LEU A 197 -9.01 3.55 17.36
CA LEU A 197 -9.12 4.99 17.23
C LEU A 197 -8.95 5.61 18.62
N TYR A 198 -8.17 6.67 18.70
CA TYR A 198 -7.85 7.38 19.93
C TYR A 198 -8.27 8.84 19.83
N LEU A 199 -8.70 9.38 20.96
CA LEU A 199 -8.73 10.82 21.21
C LEU A 199 -7.90 11.09 22.46
N LEU A 200 -6.89 11.95 22.33
CA LEU A 200 -6.01 12.39 23.40
C LEU A 200 -6.24 13.88 23.61
N GLU A 201 -6.21 14.32 24.86
CA GLU A 201 -6.17 15.73 25.20
C GLU A 201 -4.83 16.34 24.74
N ALA A 202 -4.76 17.66 24.65
CA ALA A 202 -3.54 18.44 24.37
C ALA A 202 -2.26 17.96 25.07
N GLY A 203 -2.39 17.53 26.34
CA GLY A 203 -1.26 17.06 27.16
C GLY A 203 -0.79 15.62 26.87
N GLY A 204 -1.43 14.92 25.92
CA GLY A 204 -1.15 13.52 25.59
C GLY A 204 -1.83 12.49 26.49
N ASP A 205 -2.69 12.95 27.42
CA ASP A 205 -3.53 12.07 28.23
C ASP A 205 -4.70 11.55 27.39
N ILE A 206 -5.02 10.26 27.51
CA ILE A 206 -6.11 9.67 26.74
C ILE A 206 -7.48 10.10 27.28
N ARG A 207 -8.31 10.66 26.40
CA ARG A 207 -9.73 10.93 26.67
C ARG A 207 -10.55 9.66 26.50
N TRP A 208 -10.40 8.99 25.35
CA TRP A 208 -10.97 7.66 25.12
C TRP A 208 -10.22 6.85 24.06
N ARG A 209 -10.48 5.55 24.08
CA ARG A 209 -10.07 4.59 23.04
C ARG A 209 -11.29 3.85 22.53
N LEU A 210 -11.48 3.83 21.22
CA LEU A 210 -12.50 3.04 20.56
C LEU A 210 -11.84 1.87 19.82
N SER A 211 -12.22 0.64 20.17
CA SER A 211 -11.83 -0.54 19.41
C SER A 211 -12.74 -0.74 18.22
N THR A 212 -12.15 -0.89 17.04
CA THR A 212 -12.83 -1.00 15.76
C THR A 212 -12.74 -2.44 15.22
N ASP A 213 -13.52 -2.74 14.18
CA ASP A 213 -13.49 -4.07 13.55
C ASP A 213 -12.34 -4.20 12.53
N GLU A 214 -11.87 -3.07 12.02
CA GLU A 214 -10.94 -2.92 10.92
C GLU A 214 -9.91 -1.81 11.22
N ASP A 215 -8.84 -1.74 10.42
CA ASP A 215 -7.77 -0.77 10.59
C ASP A 215 -8.18 0.60 10.04
N VAL A 216 -7.90 1.64 10.83
CA VAL A 216 -8.16 3.03 10.47
C VAL A 216 -7.18 3.45 9.38
N ALA A 217 -7.71 4.05 8.32
CA ALA A 217 -6.91 4.40 7.15
C ALA A 217 -7.10 5.84 6.66
N ALA A 218 -8.24 6.46 6.95
CA ALA A 218 -8.48 7.87 6.70
C ALA A 218 -9.16 8.49 7.93
N LEU A 219 -8.83 9.75 8.22
CA LEU A 219 -9.44 10.55 9.28
C LEU A 219 -9.81 11.91 8.71
N GLN A 220 -10.96 12.44 9.14
CA GLN A 220 -11.26 13.86 9.03
C GLN A 220 -12.16 14.30 10.20
N CYS A 221 -12.28 15.60 10.45
CA CYS A 221 -13.23 16.19 11.36
C CYS A 221 -14.15 17.19 10.64
N ALA A 222 -15.39 17.31 11.12
CA ALA A 222 -16.31 18.37 10.70
C ALA A 222 -17.44 18.52 11.72
N ASP A 223 -17.92 19.75 11.92
CA ASP A 223 -19.18 20.01 12.62
C ASP A 223 -20.34 19.56 11.71
N LEU A 224 -20.87 18.35 11.92
CA LEU A 224 -21.89 17.76 11.04
C LEU A 224 -23.30 18.13 11.50
N ASP A 225 -23.52 18.34 12.80
CA ASP A 225 -24.82 18.69 13.35
C ASP A 225 -25.01 20.19 13.65
N ASN A 226 -24.01 21.02 13.33
CA ASN A 226 -23.97 22.46 13.52
C ASN A 226 -24.10 22.86 15.01
N ASP A 227 -23.56 22.05 15.93
CA ASP A 227 -23.54 22.35 17.37
C ASP A 227 -22.29 23.12 17.82
N GLY A 228 -21.31 23.29 16.92
CA GLY A 228 -20.05 23.98 17.16
C GLY A 228 -18.91 23.08 17.66
N GLN A 229 -19.17 21.81 17.94
CA GLN A 229 -18.15 20.78 18.18
C GLN A 229 -17.90 20.00 16.89
N LEU A 230 -16.70 19.43 16.76
CA LEU A 230 -16.36 18.65 15.59
C LEU A 230 -16.66 17.16 15.82
N GLU A 231 -17.34 16.55 14.87
CA GLU A 231 -17.40 15.09 14.79
C GLU A 231 -16.16 14.53 14.10
N ILE A 232 -15.75 13.35 14.55
CA ILE A 232 -14.63 12.60 13.98
C ILE A 232 -15.16 11.61 12.96
N LEU A 233 -14.72 11.74 11.72
CA LEU A 233 -14.99 10.84 10.62
C LEU A 233 -13.79 9.90 10.45
N ALA A 234 -14.05 8.59 10.46
CA ALA A 234 -13.01 7.57 10.30
C ALA A 234 -13.36 6.60 9.16
N GLY A 235 -12.44 6.43 8.22
CA GLY A 235 -12.51 5.49 7.12
C GLY A 235 -11.61 4.28 7.35
N PHE A 236 -12.06 3.11 6.93
CA PHE A 236 -11.41 1.84 7.26
C PHE A 236 -11.00 1.01 6.04
N GLN A 237 -9.99 0.16 6.22
CA GLN A 237 -9.43 -0.69 5.16
C GLN A 237 -10.43 -1.67 4.52
N GLY A 238 -11.43 -2.15 5.25
CA GLY A 238 -12.45 -3.06 4.70
C GLY A 238 -13.69 -2.35 4.18
N GLY A 239 -13.73 -1.02 4.22
CA GLY A 239 -14.79 -0.20 3.63
C GLY A 239 -15.81 0.38 4.61
N ASP A 240 -15.61 0.22 5.92
CA ASP A 240 -16.44 0.96 6.87
C ASP A 240 -16.09 2.46 6.87
N VAL A 241 -17.12 3.25 7.17
CA VAL A 241 -17.03 4.66 7.56
C VAL A 241 -17.77 4.81 8.89
N LEU A 242 -17.14 5.42 9.88
CA LEU A 242 -17.72 5.75 11.16
C LEU A 242 -17.74 7.26 11.37
N VAL A 243 -18.82 7.75 11.96
CA VAL A 243 -18.86 9.07 12.59
C VAL A 243 -18.93 8.87 14.09
N VAL A 244 -17.99 9.50 14.80
CA VAL A 244 -17.79 9.38 16.24
C VAL A 244 -17.87 10.77 16.84
N GLY A 245 -18.68 10.95 17.88
CA GLY A 245 -18.71 12.20 18.62
C GLY A 245 -17.46 12.38 19.48
N VAL A 246 -17.22 13.60 19.94
CA VAL A 246 -16.12 13.92 20.86
C VAL A 246 -16.17 13.12 22.18
N ASP A 247 -17.35 12.61 22.55
CA ASP A 247 -17.57 11.72 23.69
C ASP A 247 -17.15 10.26 23.45
N GLY A 248 -16.72 9.92 22.23
CA GLY A 248 -16.31 8.58 21.82
C GLY A 248 -17.47 7.66 21.41
N ASN A 249 -18.71 8.17 21.42
CA ASN A 249 -19.86 7.38 20.97
C ASN A 249 -19.98 7.41 19.44
N VAL A 250 -20.15 6.23 18.86
CA VAL A 250 -20.45 6.09 17.43
C VAL A 250 -21.85 6.62 17.17
N ARG A 251 -21.95 7.68 16.35
CA ARG A 251 -23.22 8.27 15.92
C ARG A 251 -23.89 7.38 14.86
N TRP A 252 -23.14 7.00 13.83
CA TRP A 252 -23.59 6.06 12.79
C TRP A 252 -22.43 5.38 12.06
N ARG A 253 -22.77 4.36 11.27
CA ARG A 253 -21.85 3.60 10.40
C ARG A 253 -22.42 3.50 9.00
N TYR A 254 -21.56 3.67 7.99
CA TYR A 254 -21.85 3.36 6.60
C TYR A 254 -20.84 2.35 6.04
N ARG A 255 -21.25 1.48 5.11
CA ARG A 255 -20.41 0.44 4.50
C ARG A 255 -20.27 0.69 3.00
N THR A 256 -19.06 1.00 2.54
CA THR A 256 -18.72 1.03 1.11
C THR A 256 -18.43 -0.39 0.61
N GLY A 257 -18.09 -0.54 -0.68
CA GLY A 257 -17.70 -1.83 -1.27
C GLY A 257 -16.23 -2.20 -1.11
N GLY A 258 -15.37 -1.32 -0.60
CA GLY A 258 -13.93 -1.57 -0.48
C GLY A 258 -13.18 -0.50 0.31
N TYR A 259 -11.87 -0.64 0.38
CA TYR A 259 -10.97 0.20 1.18
C TYR A 259 -11.26 1.71 1.00
N VAL A 260 -11.65 2.38 2.09
CA VAL A 260 -11.76 3.85 2.15
C VAL A 260 -10.37 4.48 2.21
N ARG A 261 -9.95 5.11 1.11
CA ARG A 261 -8.63 5.74 1.01
C ARG A 261 -8.60 7.16 1.54
N GLU A 262 -9.67 7.90 1.28
CA GLU A 262 -9.83 9.28 1.72
C GLU A 262 -11.32 9.58 1.88
N LEU A 263 -11.63 10.52 2.77
CA LEU A 263 -12.97 11.02 3.00
C LEU A 263 -12.90 12.48 3.43
N GLY A 264 -13.98 13.21 3.24
CA GLY A 264 -14.13 14.53 3.84
C GLY A 264 -15.59 14.97 3.85
N ALA A 265 -15.84 16.13 4.46
CA ALA A 265 -17.18 16.69 4.58
C ALA A 265 -17.26 18.09 3.96
N TYR A 266 -18.29 18.34 3.16
CA TYR A 266 -18.54 19.64 2.53
C TYR A 266 -20.04 19.82 2.26
N ASP A 267 -20.56 21.04 2.36
CA ASP A 267 -21.95 21.36 1.98
C ASP A 267 -22.04 21.47 0.45
N LEU A 268 -22.29 20.34 -0.23
CA LEU A 268 -22.19 20.26 -1.69
C LEU A 268 -23.37 20.94 -2.38
N ASP A 269 -24.58 20.84 -1.81
CA ASP A 269 -25.78 21.43 -2.39
C ASP A 269 -26.20 22.77 -1.79
N ASN A 270 -25.38 23.31 -0.87
CA ASN A 270 -25.54 24.61 -0.21
C ASN A 270 -26.88 24.69 0.55
N ASP A 271 -27.22 23.60 1.24
CA ASP A 271 -28.44 23.49 2.05
C ASP A 271 -28.21 23.74 3.55
N GLY A 272 -26.95 23.91 3.95
CA GLY A 272 -26.51 24.11 5.33
C GLY A 272 -26.13 22.82 6.07
N HIS A 273 -26.29 21.66 5.45
CA HIS A 273 -25.85 20.37 5.95
C HIS A 273 -24.66 19.86 5.14
N LYS A 274 -23.69 19.26 5.81
CA LYS A 274 -22.48 18.76 5.13
C LYS A 274 -22.70 17.33 4.65
N GLU A 275 -22.37 17.07 3.38
CA GLU A 275 -22.21 15.73 2.85
C GLU A 275 -20.84 15.18 3.15
N ILE A 276 -20.79 13.90 3.50
CA ILE A 276 -19.57 13.12 3.60
C ILE A 276 -19.31 12.45 2.26
N VAL A 277 -18.20 12.81 1.61
CA VAL A 277 -17.74 12.18 0.38
C VAL A 277 -16.63 11.20 0.68
N VAL A 278 -16.70 10.01 0.09
CA VAL A 278 -15.80 8.89 0.37
C VAL A 278 -15.18 8.37 -0.91
N ALA A 279 -13.85 8.41 -0.98
CA ALA A 279 -13.04 7.78 -2.03
C ALA A 279 -12.73 6.32 -1.65
N SER A 280 -13.20 5.38 -2.48
CA SER A 280 -13.05 3.95 -2.21
C SER A 280 -12.27 3.22 -3.30
N ALA A 281 -11.44 2.26 -2.88
CA ALA A 281 -10.62 1.45 -3.75
C ALA A 281 -11.41 0.48 -4.64
N ASP A 282 -12.70 0.26 -4.37
CA ASP A 282 -13.63 -0.47 -5.25
C ASP A 282 -13.99 0.30 -6.54
N GLY A 283 -13.44 1.50 -6.70
CA GLY A 283 -13.64 2.37 -7.86
C GLY A 283 -14.92 3.19 -7.81
N TRP A 284 -15.51 3.33 -6.62
CA TRP A 284 -16.67 4.18 -6.37
C TRP A 284 -16.30 5.39 -5.50
N VAL A 285 -16.97 6.50 -5.80
CA VAL A 285 -17.14 7.64 -4.92
C VAL A 285 -18.54 7.54 -4.32
N TYR A 286 -18.66 7.70 -3.00
CA TYR A 286 -19.93 7.71 -2.29
C TYR A 286 -20.15 9.09 -1.68
N ALA A 287 -21.38 9.61 -1.74
CA ALA A 287 -21.80 10.77 -0.97
C ALA A 287 -22.93 10.38 -0.02
N VAL A 288 -22.71 10.62 1.26
CA VAL A 288 -23.60 10.26 2.36
C VAL A 288 -23.95 11.53 3.11
N ASN A 289 -25.19 11.70 3.55
CA ASN A 289 -25.56 12.87 4.36
C ASN A 289 -25.02 12.74 5.80
N ASP A 290 -25.17 13.83 6.57
CA ASP A 290 -24.89 13.96 8.00
C ASP A 290 -25.56 12.89 8.90
N GLU A 291 -26.64 12.25 8.44
CA GLU A 291 -27.34 11.15 9.12
C GLU A 291 -26.85 9.73 8.73
N GLY A 292 -25.91 9.60 7.80
CA GLY A 292 -25.39 8.30 7.34
C GLY A 292 -26.20 7.64 6.21
N HIS A 293 -27.09 8.39 5.55
CA HIS A 293 -27.87 7.94 4.40
C HIS A 293 -27.20 8.28 3.07
N LEU A 294 -27.10 7.29 2.18
CA LEU A 294 -26.54 7.47 0.83
C LEU A 294 -27.39 8.46 0.01
N LYS A 295 -26.79 9.58 -0.41
CA LYS A 295 -27.37 10.50 -1.40
C LYS A 295 -27.13 9.98 -2.82
N TRP A 296 -25.87 9.69 -3.16
CA TRP A 296 -25.50 9.15 -4.47
C TRP A 296 -24.17 8.40 -4.42
N ARG A 297 -23.89 7.63 -5.48
CA ARG A 297 -22.57 7.05 -5.73
C ARG A 297 -22.21 7.07 -7.22
N ARG A 298 -20.93 7.29 -7.52
CA ARG A 298 -20.41 7.34 -8.89
C ARG A 298 -19.26 6.35 -9.07
N ARG A 299 -19.33 5.53 -10.11
CA ARG A 299 -18.26 4.60 -10.50
C ARG A 299 -17.31 5.27 -11.50
N LEU A 300 -16.01 5.15 -11.27
CA LEU A 300 -14.96 5.69 -12.13
C LEU A 300 -14.08 4.62 -12.81
N ASP A 301 -14.37 3.33 -12.56
CA ASP A 301 -13.73 2.17 -13.19
C ASP A 301 -12.21 2.04 -12.94
N SER A 302 -11.70 2.68 -11.90
CA SER A 302 -10.36 2.52 -11.33
C SER A 302 -10.42 2.87 -9.85
N PRO A 303 -9.60 2.27 -8.97
CA PRO A 303 -9.58 2.58 -7.55
C PRO A 303 -9.47 4.10 -7.32
N VAL A 304 -10.36 4.66 -6.51
CA VAL A 304 -10.32 6.10 -6.19
C VAL A 304 -9.23 6.33 -5.15
N THR A 305 -8.31 7.24 -5.44
CA THR A 305 -7.06 7.42 -4.71
C THR A 305 -7.05 8.67 -3.84
N ALA A 306 -7.63 9.76 -4.34
CA ALA A 306 -7.74 11.01 -3.61
C ALA A 306 -8.99 11.80 -4.00
N LEU A 307 -9.41 12.73 -3.14
CA LEU A 307 -10.50 13.66 -3.37
C LEU A 307 -10.17 15.08 -2.89
N HIS A 308 -10.84 16.07 -3.47
CA HIS A 308 -10.90 17.43 -2.96
C HIS A 308 -12.31 17.97 -3.18
N MET A 309 -12.83 18.78 -2.26
CA MET A 309 -14.18 19.33 -2.32
C MET A 309 -14.14 20.85 -2.16
N GLY A 310 -14.98 21.54 -2.90
CA GLY A 310 -15.11 22.99 -2.88
C GLY A 310 -16.03 23.47 -3.98
N ASP A 311 -16.40 24.75 -3.96
CA ASP A 311 -17.03 25.41 -5.10
C ASP A 311 -15.94 25.70 -6.15
N ILE A 312 -15.73 24.74 -7.06
CA ILE A 312 -14.58 24.75 -7.96
C ILE A 312 -14.79 25.71 -9.11
N ASP A 313 -16.05 25.90 -9.55
CA ASP A 313 -16.37 26.79 -10.67
C ASP A 313 -17.13 28.07 -10.29
N ASP A 314 -17.17 28.41 -8.99
CA ASP A 314 -17.76 29.63 -8.43
C ASP A 314 -19.25 29.78 -8.80
N ASP A 315 -19.97 28.66 -8.85
CA ASP A 315 -21.41 28.61 -9.16
C ASP A 315 -22.32 28.65 -7.90
N GLY A 316 -21.70 28.60 -6.72
CA GLY A 316 -22.35 28.61 -5.42
C GLY A 316 -22.75 27.22 -4.90
N ARG A 317 -22.31 26.14 -5.57
CA ARG A 317 -22.46 24.74 -5.16
C ARG A 317 -21.10 24.08 -5.11
N GLY A 318 -20.98 23.02 -4.33
CA GLY A 318 -19.75 22.25 -4.23
C GLY A 318 -19.62 21.18 -5.32
N GLU A 319 -18.41 21.03 -5.84
CA GLU A 319 -17.96 19.89 -6.63
C GLU A 319 -17.00 19.00 -5.83
N VAL A 320 -16.82 17.79 -6.36
CA VAL A 320 -15.80 16.85 -5.93
C VAL A 320 -14.81 16.65 -7.07
N VAL A 321 -13.55 17.02 -6.84
CA VAL A 321 -12.42 16.65 -7.69
C VAL A 321 -11.94 15.28 -7.25
N VAL A 322 -11.82 14.34 -8.18
CA VAL A 322 -11.52 12.94 -7.87
C VAL A 322 -10.35 12.44 -8.68
N ALA A 323 -9.36 11.86 -8.00
CA ALA A 323 -8.23 11.16 -8.61
C ALA A 323 -8.44 9.65 -8.63
N THR A 324 -7.87 9.00 -9.64
CA THR A 324 -7.95 7.54 -9.79
C THR A 324 -6.58 6.91 -10.04
N GLY A 325 -6.46 5.66 -9.60
CA GLY A 325 -5.24 4.85 -9.69
C GLY A 325 -4.94 4.35 -11.10
N SER A 326 -3.97 3.43 -11.17
CA SER A 326 -3.27 3.07 -12.41
C SER A 326 -4.09 2.30 -13.46
N ASP A 327 -5.23 1.68 -13.09
CA ASP A 327 -6.08 0.93 -14.03
C ASP A 327 -6.69 1.83 -15.11
N LYS A 328 -7.09 3.03 -14.69
CA LYS A 328 -7.65 4.07 -15.54
C LYS A 328 -7.29 5.43 -14.94
N PRO A 329 -6.08 5.94 -15.21
CA PRO A 329 -5.55 7.12 -14.52
C PRO A 329 -6.24 8.40 -14.99
N GLN A 330 -7.09 8.95 -14.14
CA GLN A 330 -7.94 10.10 -14.46
C GLN A 330 -8.06 11.06 -13.29
N ILE A 331 -8.26 12.33 -13.63
CA ILE A 331 -8.75 13.39 -12.73
C ILE A 331 -10.14 13.76 -13.23
N CYS A 332 -11.16 13.65 -12.40
CA CYS A 332 -12.54 13.94 -12.79
C CYS A 332 -13.16 14.99 -11.89
N LEU A 333 -13.95 15.89 -12.47
CA LEU A 333 -14.81 16.80 -11.71
C LEU A 333 -16.22 16.20 -11.66
N VAL A 334 -16.74 16.03 -10.45
CA VAL A 334 -18.04 15.43 -10.17
C VAL A 334 -18.91 16.47 -9.45
N SER A 335 -20.13 16.66 -9.91
CA SER A 335 -21.05 17.64 -9.34
C SER A 335 -21.64 17.17 -7.99
N GLU A 336 -22.34 18.08 -7.32
CA GLU A 336 -23.08 17.87 -6.08
C GLU A 336 -24.08 16.70 -6.10
N VAL A 337 -24.62 16.36 -7.28
CA VAL A 337 -25.53 15.21 -7.48
C VAL A 337 -24.81 13.94 -8.00
N GLY A 338 -23.49 13.96 -8.03
CA GLY A 338 -22.66 12.85 -8.46
C GLY A 338 -22.53 12.72 -9.97
N GLU A 339 -22.85 13.74 -10.78
CA GLU A 339 -22.67 13.71 -12.24
C GLU A 339 -21.23 14.08 -12.61
N VAL A 340 -20.59 13.29 -13.48
CA VAL A 340 -19.23 13.60 -13.97
C VAL A 340 -19.34 14.74 -14.98
N ARG A 341 -18.84 15.93 -14.64
CA ARG A 341 -18.81 17.10 -15.54
C ARG A 341 -17.76 16.89 -16.64
N TRP A 342 -16.56 16.44 -16.26
CA TRP A 342 -15.47 16.09 -17.18
C TRP A 342 -14.45 15.16 -16.52
N CYS A 343 -13.58 14.54 -17.33
CA CYS A 343 -12.39 13.83 -16.86
C CYS A 343 -11.19 14.16 -17.74
N TYR A 344 -10.06 14.49 -17.12
CA TYR A 344 -8.74 14.56 -17.72
C TYR A 344 -8.05 13.20 -17.63
N GLN A 345 -7.46 12.74 -18.73
CA GLN A 345 -6.74 11.46 -18.79
C GLN A 345 -5.26 11.70 -18.46
N ALA A 346 -4.83 11.24 -17.28
CA ALA A 346 -3.43 11.28 -16.89
C ALA A 346 -2.64 10.13 -17.53
N ALA A 347 -1.31 10.26 -17.58
CA ALA A 347 -0.43 9.23 -18.14
C ALA A 347 -0.27 8.03 -17.19
N LYS A 348 -0.22 8.28 -15.88
CA LYS A 348 -0.13 7.29 -14.80
C LYS A 348 -1.06 7.64 -13.64
N GLY A 349 -1.21 6.70 -12.69
CA GLY A 349 -2.10 6.83 -11.54
C GLY A 349 -1.87 8.14 -10.79
N VAL A 350 -2.96 8.83 -10.45
CA VAL A 350 -2.92 10.10 -9.72
C VAL A 350 -3.19 9.81 -8.25
N TRP A 351 -2.36 10.30 -7.33
CA TRP A 351 -2.39 9.91 -5.91
C TRP A 351 -2.80 11.02 -4.96
N THR A 352 -2.84 12.25 -5.44
CA THR A 352 -3.19 13.42 -4.65
C THR A 352 -3.77 14.46 -5.59
N VAL A 353 -4.83 15.12 -5.14
CA VAL A 353 -5.45 16.27 -5.80
C VAL A 353 -5.76 17.33 -4.75
N THR A 354 -5.64 18.59 -5.13
CA THR A 354 -6.10 19.73 -4.31
C THR A 354 -6.47 20.89 -5.24
N ALA A 355 -7.21 21.88 -4.73
CA ALA A 355 -7.55 23.09 -5.46
C ALA A 355 -7.01 24.33 -4.74
N ALA A 356 -6.41 25.25 -5.49
CA ALA A 356 -5.86 26.50 -4.97
C ALA A 356 -5.68 27.54 -6.08
N ASP A 357 -5.79 28.82 -5.74
CA ASP A 357 -5.41 29.94 -6.62
C ASP A 357 -3.87 30.10 -6.60
N VAL A 358 -3.21 29.45 -7.56
CA VAL A 358 -1.73 29.41 -7.63
C VAL A 358 -1.16 30.48 -8.56
N ASP A 359 -1.97 31.05 -9.44
CA ASP A 359 -1.55 32.14 -10.34
C ASP A 359 -1.92 33.55 -9.81
N GLY A 360 -2.76 33.62 -8.78
CA GLY A 360 -3.17 34.82 -8.06
C GLY A 360 -4.27 35.62 -8.77
N ASP A 361 -5.04 34.99 -9.66
CA ASP A 361 -6.10 35.66 -10.43
C ASP A 361 -7.50 35.56 -9.81
N GLY A 362 -7.61 34.87 -8.66
CA GLY A 362 -8.84 34.69 -7.90
C GLY A 362 -9.67 33.51 -8.37
N VAL A 363 -9.22 32.74 -9.35
CA VAL A 363 -9.83 31.48 -9.79
C VAL A 363 -9.03 30.30 -9.23
N LEU A 364 -9.71 29.21 -8.89
CA LEU A 364 -9.04 28.01 -8.41
C LEU A 364 -8.44 27.21 -9.59
N GLU A 365 -7.21 26.77 -9.43
CA GLU A 365 -6.62 25.72 -10.25
C GLU A 365 -6.67 24.37 -9.53
N LEU A 366 -6.71 23.30 -10.33
CA LEU A 366 -6.65 21.93 -9.85
C LEU A 366 -5.22 21.41 -9.96
N LEU A 367 -4.64 21.04 -8.82
CA LEU A 367 -3.31 20.47 -8.71
C LEU A 367 -3.40 18.97 -8.58
N ALA A 368 -2.52 18.24 -9.25
CA ALA A 368 -2.50 16.78 -9.20
C ALA A 368 -1.08 16.20 -9.23
N GLY A 369 -0.83 15.19 -8.40
CA GLY A 369 0.43 14.45 -8.34
C GLY A 369 0.27 13.01 -8.84
N ALA A 370 1.17 12.56 -9.73
CA ALA A 370 1.08 11.25 -10.38
C ALA A 370 2.28 10.32 -10.12
N ASP A 371 2.07 9.02 -10.41
CA ASP A 371 3.03 7.92 -10.29
C ASP A 371 4.31 8.11 -11.12
N ASP A 372 4.24 8.81 -12.26
CA ASP A 372 5.43 9.13 -13.07
C ASP A 372 6.25 10.32 -12.53
N GLY A 373 5.81 10.91 -11.41
CA GLY A 373 6.43 12.07 -10.80
C GLY A 373 5.94 13.41 -11.34
N THR A 374 4.92 13.41 -12.19
CA THR A 374 4.34 14.65 -12.71
C THR A 374 3.50 15.35 -11.64
N VAL A 375 3.76 16.63 -11.42
CA VAL A 375 2.83 17.60 -10.82
C VAL A 375 2.15 18.34 -11.97
N SER A 376 0.83 18.25 -12.09
CA SER A 376 0.03 18.91 -13.13
C SER A 376 -0.84 20.00 -12.54
N ILE A 377 -1.02 21.09 -13.29
CA ILE A 377 -1.99 22.16 -13.01
C ILE A 377 -3.03 22.13 -14.12
N LEU A 378 -4.31 22.03 -13.75
CA LEU A 378 -5.44 22.08 -14.67
C LEU A 378 -6.33 23.26 -14.29
N ASP A 379 -7.03 23.82 -15.25
CA ASP A 379 -8.13 24.73 -14.95
C ASP A 379 -9.39 23.96 -14.50
N VAL A 380 -10.39 24.73 -14.04
CA VAL A 380 -11.73 24.24 -13.64
C VAL A 380 -12.48 23.49 -14.75
N HIS A 381 -12.02 23.56 -16.00
CA HIS A 381 -12.58 22.87 -17.16
C HIS A 381 -11.80 21.61 -17.57
N GLY A 382 -10.78 21.22 -16.79
CA GLY A 382 -9.97 20.02 -17.01
C GLY A 382 -8.94 20.17 -18.13
N ARG A 383 -8.58 21.41 -18.50
CA ARG A 383 -7.52 21.67 -19.49
C ARG A 383 -6.19 21.85 -18.76
N LEU A 384 -5.15 21.16 -19.23
CA LEU A 384 -3.81 21.26 -18.68
C LEU A 384 -3.24 22.67 -18.92
N LEU A 385 -2.89 23.36 -17.83
CA LEU A 385 -2.25 24.68 -17.84
C LEU A 385 -0.73 24.56 -17.79
N GLY A 386 -0.20 23.61 -17.02
CA GLY A 386 1.24 23.42 -16.86
C GLY A 386 1.57 22.13 -16.13
N SER A 387 2.84 21.73 -16.17
CA SER A 387 3.32 20.56 -15.44
C SER A 387 4.78 20.69 -15.04
N TYR A 388 5.17 20.01 -13.97
CA TYR A 388 6.54 19.85 -13.51
C TYR A 388 6.85 18.37 -13.28
N LEU A 389 7.99 17.88 -13.77
CA LEU A 389 8.42 16.50 -13.56
C LEU A 389 9.41 16.44 -12.38
N THR A 390 8.97 15.80 -11.29
CA THR A 390 9.85 15.47 -10.15
C THR A 390 10.61 14.18 -10.40
N ALA A 391 11.55 13.82 -9.52
CA ALA A 391 12.41 12.67 -9.74
C ALA A 391 11.70 11.31 -9.57
N ARG A 392 10.59 11.28 -8.84
CA ARG A 392 9.83 10.07 -8.47
C ARG A 392 8.35 10.39 -8.33
N ARG A 393 7.50 9.38 -8.16
CA ARG A 393 6.05 9.55 -7.91
C ARG A 393 5.71 10.59 -6.86
N VAL A 394 4.67 11.37 -7.12
CA VAL A 394 4.13 12.40 -6.21
C VAL A 394 2.94 11.84 -5.45
N HIS A 395 3.06 11.72 -4.14
CA HIS A 395 2.02 11.11 -3.29
C HIS A 395 1.28 12.10 -2.39
N GLY A 396 1.73 13.35 -2.33
CA GLY A 396 1.08 14.39 -1.54
C GLY A 396 1.43 15.77 -2.07
N LEU A 397 0.42 16.61 -2.08
CA LEU A 397 0.50 18.03 -2.39
C LEU A 397 -0.07 18.81 -1.21
N VAL A 398 0.66 19.83 -0.77
CA VAL A 398 0.18 20.83 0.18
C VAL A 398 0.34 22.18 -0.48
N VAL A 399 -0.64 23.06 -0.27
CA VAL A 399 -0.62 24.44 -0.77
C VAL A 399 -0.64 25.41 0.40
N ASN A 400 0.24 26.40 0.36
CA ASN A 400 0.32 27.45 1.38
C ASN A 400 1.08 28.66 0.81
N ASP A 401 0.69 29.88 1.19
CA ASP A 401 1.42 31.10 0.85
C ASP A 401 2.61 31.28 1.81
N LEU A 402 3.76 30.71 1.44
CA LEU A 402 4.93 30.64 2.30
C LEU A 402 5.72 31.95 2.36
N ASP A 403 5.60 32.81 1.35
CA ASP A 403 6.33 34.08 1.31
C ASP A 403 5.46 35.32 1.56
N GLY A 404 4.16 35.10 1.80
CA GLY A 404 3.18 36.12 2.16
C GLY A 404 2.89 37.07 1.01
N ASP A 405 3.09 36.62 -0.24
CA ASP A 405 2.87 37.43 -1.43
C ASP A 405 1.41 37.40 -1.93
N GLY A 406 0.57 36.60 -1.27
CA GLY A 406 -0.85 36.39 -1.55
C GLY A 406 -1.12 35.27 -2.55
N ARG A 407 -0.09 34.58 -3.06
CA ARG A 407 -0.24 33.44 -3.98
C ARG A 407 0.13 32.14 -3.29
N GLN A 408 -0.59 31.09 -3.65
CA GLN A 408 -0.35 29.77 -3.06
C GLN A 408 0.90 29.12 -3.67
N ASP A 409 1.87 28.74 -2.83
CA ASP A 409 3.00 27.92 -3.23
C ASP A 409 2.64 26.43 -3.17
N ILE A 410 3.33 25.63 -3.99
CA ILE A 410 3.04 24.19 -4.14
C ILE A 410 4.16 23.37 -3.50
N PHE A 411 3.83 22.63 -2.44
CA PHE A 411 4.74 21.67 -1.83
C PHE A 411 4.40 20.27 -2.30
N ALA A 412 5.40 19.55 -2.82
CA ALA A 412 5.22 18.17 -3.27
C ALA A 412 6.17 17.22 -2.55
N ARG A 413 5.63 16.11 -2.05
CA ARG A 413 6.44 14.96 -1.62
C ARG A 413 6.61 13.99 -2.78
N SER A 414 7.86 13.75 -3.16
CA SER A 414 8.23 12.90 -4.29
C SER A 414 9.34 11.94 -3.89
N GLY A 415 8.98 10.68 -3.61
CA GLY A 415 9.90 9.71 -3.01
C GLY A 415 10.54 10.25 -1.73
N ASN A 416 11.87 10.36 -1.68
CA ASN A 416 12.63 10.87 -0.54
C ASN A 416 12.84 12.39 -0.55
N ASP A 417 12.20 13.12 -1.45
CA ASP A 417 12.42 14.54 -1.65
C ASP A 417 11.17 15.37 -1.30
N VAL A 418 11.40 16.51 -0.67
CA VAL A 418 10.43 17.60 -0.54
C VAL A 418 10.76 18.68 -1.56
N TYR A 419 9.77 19.06 -2.36
CA TYR A 419 9.87 20.10 -3.38
C TYR A 419 9.04 21.31 -2.98
N LEU A 420 9.59 22.51 -3.19
CA LEU A 420 8.81 23.74 -3.28
C LEU A 420 8.79 24.23 -4.73
N LEU A 421 7.61 24.26 -5.32
CA LEU A 421 7.35 24.73 -6.68
C LEU A 421 6.55 26.03 -6.61
N THR A 422 6.90 26.97 -7.48
CA THR A 422 6.18 28.25 -7.63
C THR A 422 5.74 28.45 -9.06
N VAL A 423 4.64 29.19 -9.25
CA VAL A 423 4.12 29.56 -10.56
C VAL A 423 4.62 30.96 -10.93
N ALA A 424 5.31 31.07 -12.06
CA ALA A 424 5.81 32.37 -12.53
C ALA A 424 4.65 33.28 -12.96
N PRO A 425 4.65 34.59 -12.59
CA PRO A 425 3.64 35.52 -13.06
C PRO A 425 3.75 35.74 -14.58
N ARG A 426 2.58 35.88 -15.23
CA ARG A 426 2.40 36.00 -16.70
C ARG A 426 3.51 36.82 -17.38
N GLY A 427 4.20 36.21 -18.36
CA GLY A 427 5.03 36.96 -19.33
C GLY A 427 6.39 36.39 -19.70
N THR A 428 6.82 35.24 -19.18
CA THR A 428 8.08 34.60 -19.59
C THR A 428 7.81 33.59 -20.71
N VAL A 429 8.10 34.00 -21.95
CA VAL A 429 8.21 33.08 -23.10
C VAL A 429 9.57 32.39 -23.00
N LEU A 430 9.64 31.06 -23.13
CA LEU A 430 10.54 30.33 -24.05
C LEU A 430 10.48 28.78 -23.91
N SER A 431 10.33 28.16 -25.11
CA SER A 431 10.68 26.80 -25.61
C SER A 431 10.24 25.51 -24.90
N GLU A 432 9.59 24.65 -25.69
CA GLU A 432 9.29 23.23 -25.43
C GLU A 432 10.57 22.39 -25.19
N PRO A 433 10.49 21.32 -24.37
CA PRO A 433 11.59 20.36 -24.25
C PRO A 433 11.66 19.46 -25.49
N GLU A 434 12.85 19.30 -26.06
CA GLU A 434 13.10 18.34 -27.15
C GLU A 434 12.95 16.89 -26.67
N GLU A 435 12.21 16.07 -27.43
CA GLU A 435 12.23 14.61 -27.32
C GLU A 435 13.58 14.05 -27.76
N SER A 436 14.10 13.07 -27.04
CA SER A 436 15.34 12.38 -27.44
C SER A 436 15.07 11.45 -28.64
N PRO A 437 15.95 11.43 -29.67
CA PRO A 437 15.79 10.59 -30.86
C PRO A 437 15.89 9.06 -30.63
N GLU A 438 16.14 8.60 -29.40
CA GLU A 438 16.45 7.20 -29.08
C GLU A 438 15.19 6.32 -28.89
N LEU A 439 14.03 6.93 -28.63
CA LEU A 439 12.76 6.22 -28.43
C LEU A 439 12.10 5.73 -29.74
N ALA A 440 12.52 6.24 -30.89
CA ALA A 440 11.95 5.85 -32.18
C ALA A 440 12.44 4.47 -32.68
N THR A 441 13.55 3.95 -32.14
CA THR A 441 14.25 2.77 -32.69
C THR A 441 13.84 1.43 -32.08
N LEU A 442 13.22 1.41 -30.89
CA LEU A 442 12.87 0.17 -30.17
C LEU A 442 11.58 -0.52 -30.64
N SER A 443 10.81 0.11 -31.53
CA SER A 443 9.52 -0.40 -32.01
C SER A 443 9.62 -1.41 -33.19
N SER A 444 10.83 -1.85 -33.59
CA SER A 444 11.02 -2.50 -34.89
C SER A 444 11.69 -3.89 -34.91
N TRP A 445 11.93 -4.54 -33.77
CA TRP A 445 12.56 -5.87 -33.76
C TRP A 445 11.55 -7.02 -33.63
N THR A 446 11.55 -7.93 -34.61
CA THR A 446 10.70 -9.14 -34.68
C THR A 446 11.53 -10.38 -35.06
N GLY A 447 12.78 -10.48 -34.60
CA GLY A 447 13.69 -11.57 -34.97
C GLY A 447 13.56 -12.80 -34.06
N ALA A 448 13.60 -14.00 -34.62
CA ALA A 448 13.82 -15.23 -33.86
C ALA A 448 15.32 -15.43 -33.57
N LEU A 449 15.66 -15.93 -32.37
CA LEU A 449 17.04 -16.20 -31.96
C LEU A 449 17.65 -17.37 -32.75
N PRO A 450 18.90 -17.26 -33.22
CA PRO A 450 19.57 -18.33 -33.95
C PRO A 450 20.14 -19.39 -32.99
N GLY A 451 19.69 -20.63 -33.10
CA GLY A 451 20.31 -21.77 -32.40
C GLY A 451 19.37 -22.83 -31.79
N ALA A 452 18.05 -22.68 -31.90
CA ALA A 452 17.13 -23.75 -31.49
C ALA A 452 17.30 -24.95 -32.43
N ALA A 453 18.07 -25.94 -31.96
CA ALA A 453 18.20 -27.22 -32.64
C ALA A 453 16.84 -27.92 -32.63
N ASP A 454 16.48 -28.45 -33.80
CA ASP A 454 15.34 -29.31 -34.06
C ASP A 454 15.57 -30.65 -33.34
N SER A 455 15.26 -30.72 -32.03
CA SER A 455 15.17 -31.97 -31.29
C SER A 455 13.71 -32.26 -30.95
N SER A 456 13.31 -33.53 -31.11
CA SER A 456 11.98 -34.04 -30.79
C SER A 456 11.75 -34.23 -29.28
N GLU A 457 12.53 -33.56 -28.43
CA GLU A 457 12.46 -33.68 -26.98
C GLU A 457 11.57 -32.57 -26.41
N GLU A 458 10.56 -32.95 -25.61
CA GLU A 458 9.79 -31.96 -24.83
C GLU A 458 10.66 -31.47 -23.67
N LEU A 459 11.21 -30.26 -23.82
CA LEU A 459 11.95 -29.53 -22.79
C LEU A 459 10.99 -28.93 -21.77
N ILE A 460 11.35 -28.97 -20.49
CA ILE A 460 10.63 -28.26 -19.41
C ILE A 460 11.21 -26.86 -19.28
N GLU A 461 10.36 -25.86 -19.34
CA GLU A 461 10.71 -24.47 -19.07
C GLU A 461 10.49 -24.16 -17.60
N LEU A 462 11.57 -23.89 -16.88
CA LEU A 462 11.55 -23.45 -15.48
C LEU A 462 11.96 -21.97 -15.40
N VAL A 463 11.21 -21.21 -14.61
CA VAL A 463 11.55 -19.82 -14.27
C VAL A 463 11.82 -19.72 -12.77
N ALA A 464 12.92 -19.08 -12.40
CA ALA A 464 13.28 -18.79 -11.02
C ALA A 464 13.55 -17.30 -10.85
N VAL A 465 13.07 -16.73 -9.74
CA VAL A 465 13.31 -15.33 -9.40
C VAL A 465 14.14 -15.19 -8.13
N GLY A 466 14.65 -13.99 -7.88
CA GLY A 466 15.35 -13.60 -6.67
C GLY A 466 14.49 -13.59 -5.40
N ASP A 467 14.99 -12.93 -4.35
CA ASP A 467 14.34 -12.87 -3.05
C ASP A 467 13.01 -12.11 -3.10
N ILE A 468 11.97 -12.68 -2.48
CA ILE A 468 10.61 -12.14 -2.36
C ILE A 468 10.33 -11.90 -0.89
N MET A 469 10.21 -10.64 -0.51
CA MET A 469 9.96 -10.19 0.86
C MET A 469 8.78 -9.21 0.84
N PRO A 470 7.52 -9.72 0.90
CA PRO A 470 6.31 -8.88 0.80
C PRO A 470 5.96 -8.13 2.10
N SER A 471 6.95 -7.75 2.91
CA SER A 471 6.78 -7.02 4.18
C SER A 471 7.21 -5.56 4.01
N ARG A 472 7.05 -4.74 5.06
CA ARG A 472 7.47 -3.32 5.11
C ARG A 472 6.84 -2.50 3.97
N THR A 473 7.65 -1.73 3.25
CA THR A 473 7.21 -0.85 2.16
C THR A 473 6.50 -1.64 1.07
N ILE A 474 6.90 -2.90 0.84
CA ILE A 474 6.24 -3.77 -0.14
C ILE A 474 4.80 -4.03 0.26
N GLU A 475 4.58 -4.39 1.52
CA GLU A 475 3.25 -4.73 2.05
C GLU A 475 2.30 -3.53 1.97
N GLU A 476 2.80 -2.35 2.33
CA GLU A 476 2.04 -1.10 2.21
C GLU A 476 1.59 -0.84 0.78
N ARG A 477 2.45 -1.16 -0.18
CA ARG A 477 2.18 -0.95 -1.61
C ARG A 477 1.24 -2.04 -2.12
N MET A 478 1.34 -3.26 -1.61
CA MET A 478 0.35 -4.30 -1.85
C MET A 478 -1.02 -3.94 -1.28
N ASP A 479 -1.09 -3.23 -0.16
CA ASP A 479 -2.34 -2.76 0.42
C ASP A 479 -2.92 -1.56 -0.34
N LEU A 480 -2.06 -0.65 -0.77
CA LEU A 480 -2.44 0.55 -1.51
C LEU A 480 -2.87 0.24 -2.95
N TYR A 481 -2.16 -0.62 -3.66
CA TYR A 481 -2.33 -0.82 -5.11
C TYR A 481 -2.97 -2.17 -5.47
N GLY A 482 -3.16 -3.05 -4.49
CA GLY A 482 -3.59 -4.43 -4.73
C GLY A 482 -2.45 -5.42 -4.49
N SER A 483 -2.77 -6.59 -3.94
CA SER A 483 -1.75 -7.55 -3.50
C SER A 483 -0.89 -8.09 -4.65
N ASP A 484 -1.38 -8.08 -5.88
CA ASP A 484 -0.66 -8.48 -7.09
C ASP A 484 0.28 -7.40 -7.63
N TYR A 485 0.25 -6.19 -7.09
CA TYR A 485 1.00 -5.03 -7.59
C TYR A 485 2.50 -5.27 -7.84
N PRO A 486 3.27 -5.92 -6.93
CA PRO A 486 4.68 -6.19 -7.18
C PRO A 486 4.92 -7.03 -8.45
N PHE A 487 3.95 -7.85 -8.87
CA PHE A 487 4.14 -8.83 -9.93
C PHE A 487 3.61 -8.39 -11.29
N LEU A 488 2.86 -7.27 -11.38
CA LEU A 488 2.20 -6.85 -12.63
C LEU A 488 3.15 -6.72 -13.83
N GLY A 489 4.41 -6.35 -13.60
CA GLY A 489 5.41 -6.19 -14.66
C GLY A 489 6.04 -7.48 -15.17
N THR A 490 5.89 -8.59 -14.44
CA THR A 490 6.66 -9.83 -14.67
C THR A 490 5.79 -11.10 -14.65
N ALA A 491 4.55 -11.03 -14.15
CA ALA A 491 3.64 -12.15 -14.01
C ALA A 491 3.36 -12.90 -15.32
N ASP A 492 3.36 -12.24 -16.47
CA ASP A 492 3.16 -12.90 -17.76
C ASP A 492 4.30 -13.87 -18.10
N LEU A 493 5.55 -13.47 -17.83
CA LEU A 493 6.71 -14.33 -18.03
C LEU A 493 6.69 -15.49 -17.01
N ILE A 494 6.43 -15.20 -15.74
CA ILE A 494 6.37 -16.22 -14.68
C ILE A 494 5.32 -17.27 -15.02
N ARG A 495 4.10 -16.86 -15.41
CA ARG A 495 3.00 -17.76 -15.80
C ARG A 495 3.24 -18.53 -17.10
N SER A 496 4.15 -18.08 -17.95
CA SER A 496 4.45 -18.77 -19.22
C SER A 496 5.31 -20.02 -19.05
N ALA A 497 6.00 -20.16 -17.91
CA ALA A 497 6.82 -21.33 -17.60
C ALA A 497 5.97 -22.56 -17.27
N ASP A 498 6.52 -23.76 -17.46
CA ASP A 498 5.88 -24.99 -16.98
C ASP A 498 5.93 -25.08 -15.45
N ILE A 499 6.96 -24.48 -14.85
CA ILE A 499 7.11 -24.39 -13.40
C ILE A 499 7.87 -23.12 -13.00
N ALA A 500 7.35 -22.38 -12.02
CA ALA A 500 7.98 -21.17 -11.51
C ALA A 500 8.30 -21.23 -10.02
N ILE A 501 9.49 -20.74 -9.65
CA ILE A 501 10.01 -20.81 -8.28
C ILE A 501 10.52 -19.45 -7.76
N GLY A 502 10.43 -19.24 -6.45
CA GLY A 502 10.97 -18.07 -5.77
C GLY A 502 11.45 -18.39 -4.34
N ASN A 503 12.18 -17.47 -3.71
CA ASN A 503 12.53 -17.57 -2.29
C ASN A 503 11.67 -16.59 -1.49
N LEU A 504 10.82 -17.11 -0.60
CA LEU A 504 9.96 -16.29 0.27
C LEU A 504 10.70 -16.00 1.57
N GLU A 505 11.27 -14.80 1.66
CA GLU A 505 12.21 -14.40 2.71
C GLU A 505 11.54 -13.68 3.89
N CYS A 506 10.32 -14.09 4.23
CA CYS A 506 9.67 -13.72 5.50
C CYS A 506 8.49 -14.68 5.78
N PRO A 507 8.05 -14.79 7.05
CA PRO A 507 6.79 -15.45 7.37
C PRO A 507 5.60 -14.65 6.83
N LEU A 508 4.59 -15.39 6.37
CA LEU A 508 3.24 -14.90 6.12
C LEU A 508 2.39 -15.20 7.37
N SER A 509 2.30 -14.25 8.30
CA SER A 509 1.70 -14.51 9.62
C SER A 509 1.06 -13.27 10.26
N LEU A 510 -0.01 -13.48 11.02
CA LEU A 510 -0.60 -12.56 11.98
C LEU A 510 -0.27 -12.94 13.43
N VAL A 511 0.27 -14.15 13.66
CA VAL A 511 0.58 -14.69 14.99
C VAL A 511 2.08 -14.91 15.20
N GLY A 512 2.45 -15.17 16.45
CA GLY A 512 3.82 -15.39 16.88
C GLY A 512 4.47 -14.13 17.44
N GLU A 513 5.46 -14.33 18.31
CA GLU A 513 6.26 -13.25 18.89
C GLU A 513 7.57 -13.10 18.11
N PRO A 514 8.04 -11.85 17.88
CA PRO A 514 9.29 -11.63 17.19
C PRO A 514 10.47 -12.19 18.00
N ILE A 515 11.40 -12.86 17.32
CA ILE A 515 12.66 -13.29 17.95
C ILE A 515 13.61 -12.09 18.16
N ASP A 516 14.52 -12.22 19.12
CA ASP A 516 15.54 -11.19 19.39
C ASP A 516 16.63 -11.20 18.30
N LYS A 517 16.38 -10.42 17.24
CA LYS A 517 17.19 -10.31 16.04
C LYS A 517 17.19 -8.86 15.55
N ARG A 518 18.28 -8.44 14.90
CA ARG A 518 18.45 -7.06 14.41
C ARG A 518 17.33 -6.62 13.47
N PHE A 519 16.89 -7.51 12.59
CA PHE A 519 15.81 -7.28 11.64
C PHE A 519 14.85 -8.47 11.71
N THR A 520 13.57 -8.19 11.91
CA THR A 520 12.50 -9.19 11.77
C THR A 520 11.54 -8.72 10.69
N PHE A 521 11.16 -9.62 9.80
CA PHE A 521 10.22 -9.37 8.71
C PHE A 521 8.97 -10.21 8.90
N ARG A 522 7.82 -9.67 8.52
CA ARG A 522 6.53 -10.37 8.53
C ARG A 522 5.58 -9.70 7.58
N ALA A 523 4.99 -10.49 6.71
CA ALA A 523 3.94 -10.03 5.82
C ALA A 523 2.61 -10.66 6.22
N HIS A 524 1.52 -9.99 5.91
CA HIS A 524 0.17 -10.47 6.17
C HIS A 524 -0.11 -11.69 5.26
N PRO A 525 -0.72 -12.77 5.79
CA PRO A 525 -1.14 -13.94 5.02
C PRO A 525 -2.07 -13.66 3.82
N ARG A 526 -2.66 -12.46 3.74
CA ARG A 526 -3.55 -12.04 2.64
C ARG A 526 -2.81 -11.88 1.33
N HIS A 527 -1.48 -11.81 1.35
CA HIS A 527 -0.65 -11.69 0.15
C HIS A 527 -0.28 -13.05 -0.47
N ALA A 528 -0.56 -14.18 0.20
CA ALA A 528 -0.35 -15.51 -0.38
C ALA A 528 -1.05 -15.74 -1.74
N PRO A 529 -2.31 -15.28 -1.96
CA PRO A 529 -2.97 -15.38 -3.25
C PRO A 529 -2.22 -14.66 -4.38
N ALA A 530 -1.55 -13.54 -4.09
CA ALA A 530 -0.80 -12.80 -5.10
C ALA A 530 0.40 -13.59 -5.64
N LEU A 531 1.07 -14.36 -4.78
CA LEU A 531 2.16 -15.26 -5.19
C LEU A 531 1.63 -16.33 -6.16
N ALA A 532 0.47 -16.92 -5.88
CA ALA A 532 -0.17 -17.89 -6.77
C ALA A 532 -0.64 -17.24 -8.09
N GLN A 533 -1.23 -16.04 -8.02
CA GLN A 533 -1.70 -15.31 -9.20
C GLN A 533 -0.57 -14.83 -10.10
N ALA A 534 0.59 -14.48 -9.51
CA ALA A 534 1.81 -14.17 -10.25
C ALA A 534 2.34 -15.37 -11.05
N GLY A 535 1.93 -16.60 -10.69
CA GLY A 535 2.28 -17.82 -11.39
C GLY A 535 3.31 -18.70 -10.68
N PHE A 536 3.67 -18.42 -9.43
CA PHE A 536 4.59 -19.29 -8.69
C PHE A 536 3.95 -20.63 -8.36
N ASP A 537 4.74 -21.70 -8.46
CA ASP A 537 4.35 -23.07 -8.08
C ASP A 537 5.02 -23.51 -6.77
N ILE A 538 6.30 -23.13 -6.58
CA ILE A 538 7.13 -23.57 -5.46
C ILE A 538 7.84 -22.38 -4.82
N LEU A 539 7.71 -22.23 -3.50
CA LEU A 539 8.52 -21.28 -2.74
C LEU A 539 9.52 -21.99 -1.83
N SER A 540 10.78 -21.57 -1.91
CA SER A 540 11.78 -21.88 -0.89
C SER A 540 11.44 -21.11 0.39
N LEU A 541 11.42 -21.83 1.50
CA LEU A 541 11.32 -21.27 2.84
C LEU A 541 12.64 -21.39 3.62
N ALA A 542 13.66 -22.06 3.05
CA ALA A 542 14.94 -22.23 3.73
C ALA A 542 15.79 -20.94 3.66
N ASN A 543 15.52 -20.00 4.57
CA ASN A 543 16.26 -18.76 4.71
C ASN A 543 16.35 -18.34 6.19
N ASN A 544 17.07 -17.26 6.47
CA ASN A 544 17.27 -16.76 7.83
C ASN A 544 16.06 -16.02 8.41
N HIS A 545 15.04 -15.69 7.60
CA HIS A 545 13.91 -14.87 8.02
C HIS A 545 12.61 -15.65 8.28
N LEU A 546 12.47 -16.89 7.80
CA LEU A 546 11.26 -17.69 7.98
C LEU A 546 10.79 -17.78 9.45
N LEU A 547 11.72 -17.91 10.39
CA LEU A 547 11.42 -18.09 11.81
C LEU A 547 11.40 -16.78 12.62
N ASP A 548 11.37 -15.62 11.96
CA ASP A 548 11.38 -14.32 12.64
C ASP A 548 10.25 -14.17 13.67
N PHE A 549 9.11 -14.86 13.48
CA PHE A 549 7.96 -14.91 14.40
C PHE A 549 7.71 -16.32 14.98
N GLY A 550 8.78 -17.11 15.09
CA GLY A 550 8.77 -18.39 15.77
C GLY A 550 7.91 -19.48 15.09
N ARG A 551 7.48 -20.44 15.90
CA ARG A 551 6.79 -21.65 15.42
C ARG A 551 5.41 -21.32 14.86
N GLU A 552 4.70 -20.43 15.52
CA GLU A 552 3.37 -19.98 15.15
C GLU A 552 3.40 -19.31 13.77
N GLY A 553 4.38 -18.44 13.52
CA GLY A 553 4.59 -17.81 12.21
C GLY A 553 4.89 -18.80 11.10
N LEU A 554 5.74 -19.81 11.37
CA LEU A 554 6.02 -20.90 10.43
C LEU A 554 4.74 -21.68 10.06
N VAL A 555 3.95 -22.07 11.06
CA VAL A 555 2.71 -22.84 10.86
C VAL A 555 1.73 -22.05 10.00
N GLU A 556 1.49 -20.79 10.32
CA GLU A 556 0.56 -19.96 9.56
C GLU A 556 1.06 -19.72 8.13
N THR A 557 2.36 -19.55 7.93
CA THR A 557 2.98 -19.41 6.60
C THR A 557 2.72 -20.65 5.73
N ILE A 558 3.01 -21.84 6.26
CA ILE A 558 2.77 -23.11 5.55
C ILE A 558 1.29 -23.27 5.21
N GLU A 559 0.39 -22.91 6.13
CA GLU A 559 -1.06 -22.96 5.89
C GLU A 559 -1.52 -21.94 4.85
N ALA A 560 -0.97 -20.73 4.86
CA ALA A 560 -1.29 -19.68 3.90
C ALA A 560 -0.91 -20.11 2.48
N LEU A 561 0.28 -20.67 2.27
CA LEU A 561 0.74 -21.21 0.99
C LEU A 561 -0.14 -22.39 0.54
N ARG A 562 -0.37 -23.35 1.43
CA ARG A 562 -1.18 -24.54 1.15
C ARG A 562 -2.61 -24.20 0.72
N ARG A 563 -3.22 -23.16 1.30
CA ARG A 563 -4.57 -22.69 0.91
C ARG A 563 -4.64 -22.20 -0.54
N GLN A 564 -3.54 -21.73 -1.10
CA GLN A 564 -3.45 -21.24 -2.48
C GLN A 564 -2.91 -22.30 -3.46
N GLY A 565 -2.64 -23.52 -3.00
CA GLY A 565 -2.03 -24.56 -3.82
C GLY A 565 -0.54 -24.37 -4.08
N LEU A 566 0.11 -23.42 -3.40
CA LEU A 566 1.56 -23.20 -3.48
C LEU A 566 2.30 -24.29 -2.71
N ALA A 567 3.24 -24.95 -3.38
CA ALA A 567 4.14 -25.89 -2.73
C ALA A 567 5.30 -25.14 -2.05
N HIS A 568 5.92 -25.79 -1.06
CA HIS A 568 7.12 -25.25 -0.42
C HIS A 568 8.15 -26.35 -0.17
N VAL A 569 9.41 -25.94 -0.05
CA VAL A 569 10.55 -26.79 0.28
C VAL A 569 11.49 -26.10 1.28
N GLY A 570 12.28 -26.89 1.99
CA GLY A 570 13.35 -26.39 2.86
C GLY A 570 12.93 -25.98 4.27
N ALA A 571 11.66 -26.12 4.61
CA ALA A 571 11.16 -25.93 5.97
C ALA A 571 9.98 -26.85 6.28
N GLY A 572 9.76 -27.13 7.58
CA GLY A 572 8.69 -27.99 8.05
C GLY A 572 8.63 -28.08 9.58
N LEU A 573 7.67 -28.82 10.12
CA LEU A 573 7.48 -28.94 11.58
C LEU A 573 8.35 -30.03 12.22
N SER A 574 9.30 -30.58 11.45
CA SER A 574 10.32 -31.54 11.88
C SER A 574 11.50 -31.55 10.92
N TYR A 575 12.62 -32.12 11.36
CA TYR A 575 13.81 -32.30 10.54
C TYR A 575 13.50 -33.07 9.25
N GLN A 576 12.70 -34.14 9.33
CA GLN A 576 12.32 -34.93 8.15
C GLN A 576 11.46 -34.13 7.18
N GLU A 577 10.58 -33.24 7.67
CA GLU A 577 9.75 -32.41 6.80
C GLU A 577 10.58 -31.31 6.12
N ALA A 578 11.49 -30.65 6.86
CA ALA A 578 12.35 -29.61 6.31
C ALA A 578 13.27 -30.13 5.19
N HIS A 579 13.76 -31.37 5.32
CA HIS A 579 14.62 -32.05 4.35
C HIS A 579 13.86 -32.86 3.28
N ARG A 580 12.52 -32.81 3.25
CA ARG A 580 11.72 -33.60 2.29
C ARG A 580 11.77 -32.97 0.89
N PRO A 581 12.16 -33.70 -0.16
CA PRO A 581 12.08 -33.18 -1.52
C PRO A 581 10.62 -33.03 -1.98
N LEU A 582 10.34 -31.99 -2.75
CA LEU A 582 9.13 -31.91 -3.56
C LEU A 582 9.42 -32.54 -4.92
N ILE A 583 8.59 -33.49 -5.36
CA ILE A 583 8.72 -34.11 -6.68
C ILE A 583 7.57 -33.62 -7.56
N TRP A 584 7.90 -32.83 -8.57
CA TRP A 584 6.98 -32.38 -9.61
C TRP A 584 7.10 -33.28 -10.84
N GLN A 585 6.01 -33.45 -11.57
CA GLN A 585 5.97 -34.27 -12.79
C GLN A 585 5.28 -33.51 -13.92
N GLY A 586 5.97 -33.39 -15.05
CA GLY A 586 5.46 -32.75 -16.27
C GLY A 586 6.32 -33.12 -17.48
N LYS A 587 5.74 -33.05 -18.68
CA LYS A 587 6.42 -33.41 -19.96
C LYS A 587 7.18 -34.75 -19.91
N GLY A 588 6.58 -35.73 -19.23
CA GLY A 588 7.13 -37.08 -19.07
C GLY A 588 8.30 -37.23 -18.08
N LYS A 589 8.75 -36.17 -17.41
CA LYS A 589 9.90 -36.17 -16.49
C LYS A 589 9.48 -35.90 -15.05
N LYS A 590 10.28 -36.38 -14.09
CA LYS A 590 10.19 -36.04 -12.66
C LYS A 590 11.33 -35.10 -12.28
N VAL A 591 10.97 -33.93 -11.77
CA VAL A 591 11.93 -32.94 -11.27
C VAL A 591 11.75 -32.81 -9.77
N ALA A 592 12.82 -33.02 -9.01
CA ALA A 592 12.82 -32.86 -7.56
C ALA A 592 13.45 -31.54 -7.13
N PHE A 593 12.88 -30.94 -6.08
CA PHE A 593 13.30 -29.67 -5.51
C PHE A 593 13.70 -29.84 -4.06
N LEU A 594 14.86 -29.30 -3.70
CA LEU A 594 15.38 -29.21 -2.33
C LEU A 594 15.80 -27.76 -2.08
N ALA A 595 15.72 -27.28 -0.83
CA ALA A 595 16.14 -25.93 -0.48
C ALA A 595 16.89 -25.92 0.86
N TYR A 596 17.92 -25.06 0.98
CA TYR A 596 18.77 -24.99 2.17
C TYR A 596 19.19 -23.56 2.52
N ALA A 597 19.21 -23.26 3.82
CA ALA A 597 19.76 -22.04 4.41
C ALA A 597 21.22 -22.22 4.83
N ALA A 598 21.97 -21.12 4.99
CA ALA A 598 23.37 -21.17 5.38
C ALA A 598 23.62 -21.87 6.72
N SER A 599 24.64 -22.73 6.75
CA SER A 599 24.95 -23.58 7.90
C SER A 599 25.28 -22.76 9.16
N ARG A 600 25.85 -21.57 8.98
CA ARG A 600 26.16 -20.60 10.04
C ARG A 600 24.96 -20.13 10.86
N TRP A 601 23.73 -20.24 10.33
CA TRP A 601 22.53 -19.81 11.05
C TRP A 601 21.89 -20.91 11.89
N LYS A 602 22.34 -22.16 11.75
CA LYS A 602 21.79 -23.31 12.46
C LYS A 602 21.96 -23.15 13.98
N GLY A 603 20.86 -22.87 14.68
CA GLY A 603 20.87 -22.66 16.13
C GLY A 603 21.49 -21.33 16.57
N SER A 604 21.61 -20.36 15.66
CA SER A 604 22.04 -19.00 15.99
C SER A 604 20.86 -18.12 16.44
N SER A 605 21.10 -16.85 16.75
CA SER A 605 20.02 -15.87 16.99
C SER A 605 19.16 -15.61 15.74
N GLU A 606 19.69 -15.88 14.56
CA GLU A 606 18.97 -15.71 13.28
C GLU A 606 17.95 -16.82 13.08
N VAL A 607 18.32 -18.06 13.37
CA VAL A 607 17.43 -19.23 13.27
C VAL A 607 17.62 -20.12 14.51
N PRO A 608 16.97 -19.80 15.64
CA PRO A 608 17.20 -20.49 16.92
C PRO A 608 16.81 -21.98 16.91
N THR A 609 15.84 -22.36 16.08
CA THR A 609 15.33 -23.74 16.03
C THR A 609 15.82 -24.47 14.78
N ALA A 610 16.86 -25.27 14.96
CA ALA A 610 17.55 -25.96 13.87
C ALA A 610 16.76 -27.09 13.18
N GLU A 611 15.64 -27.55 13.77
CA GLU A 611 14.88 -28.71 13.25
C GLU A 611 13.82 -28.33 12.21
N TRP A 612 13.48 -27.05 12.06
CA TRP A 612 12.37 -26.61 11.20
C TRP A 612 12.80 -26.02 9.86
N VAL A 613 14.11 -25.83 9.67
CA VAL A 613 14.71 -25.30 8.44
C VAL A 613 15.83 -26.24 8.03
N ALA A 614 15.93 -26.55 6.74
CA ALA A 614 17.01 -27.36 6.21
C ALA A 614 18.27 -26.49 6.04
N PHE A 615 19.40 -26.95 6.57
CA PHE A 615 20.67 -26.22 6.55
C PHE A 615 21.69 -26.87 5.63
N ALA A 616 22.50 -26.05 4.98
CA ALA A 616 23.45 -26.42 3.94
C ALA A 616 24.75 -27.06 4.47
N GLU A 617 24.64 -28.12 5.28
CA GLU A 617 25.78 -28.90 5.72
C GLU A 617 26.23 -29.85 4.59
N LEU A 618 27.52 -29.83 4.23
CA LEU A 618 28.06 -30.59 3.08
C LEU A 618 27.70 -32.08 3.08
N ALA A 619 27.75 -32.73 4.25
CA ALA A 619 27.42 -34.15 4.36
C ALA A 619 25.92 -34.39 4.12
N THR A 620 25.07 -33.52 4.66
CA THR A 620 23.61 -33.58 4.54
C THR A 620 23.18 -33.35 3.10
N ILE A 621 23.65 -32.28 2.45
CA ILE A 621 23.34 -32.00 1.04
C ILE A 621 23.74 -33.16 0.14
N ARG A 622 24.95 -33.72 0.32
CA ARG A 622 25.39 -34.86 -0.48
C ARG A 622 24.51 -36.08 -0.32
N GLU A 623 24.00 -36.31 0.89
CA GLU A 623 23.13 -37.45 1.15
C GLU A 623 21.73 -37.23 0.60
N ASP A 624 21.11 -36.09 0.92
CA ASP A 624 19.76 -35.75 0.50
C ASP A 624 19.65 -35.70 -1.02
N VAL A 625 20.63 -35.11 -1.72
CA VAL A 625 20.63 -35.05 -3.18
C VAL A 625 20.80 -36.43 -3.79
N ARG A 626 21.70 -37.29 -3.27
CA ARG A 626 21.86 -38.67 -3.77
C ARG A 626 20.58 -39.48 -3.61
N GLN A 627 19.96 -39.43 -2.44
CA GLN A 627 18.71 -40.14 -2.18
C GLN A 627 17.55 -39.61 -3.02
N THR A 628 17.52 -38.30 -3.27
CA THR A 628 16.50 -37.66 -4.10
C THR A 628 16.68 -38.01 -5.58
N ARG A 629 17.93 -38.11 -6.05
CA ARG A 629 18.26 -38.49 -7.42
C ARG A 629 17.80 -39.90 -7.80
N GLU A 630 17.62 -40.79 -6.82
CA GLU A 630 17.02 -42.13 -7.04
C GLU A 630 15.51 -42.08 -7.33
N GLN A 631 14.85 -40.97 -7.02
CA GLN A 631 13.39 -40.81 -7.10
C GLN A 631 12.92 -39.88 -8.23
N ALA A 632 13.85 -39.11 -8.81
CA ALA A 632 13.60 -38.12 -9.85
C ALA A 632 14.65 -38.18 -10.97
N ASP A 633 14.27 -37.71 -12.15
CA ASP A 633 15.14 -37.67 -13.32
C ASP A 633 16.15 -36.52 -13.19
N LEU A 634 15.67 -35.38 -12.69
CA LEU A 634 16.45 -34.17 -12.45
C LEU A 634 16.29 -33.69 -11.00
N VAL A 635 17.34 -33.09 -10.44
CA VAL A 635 17.31 -32.49 -9.10
C VAL A 635 17.74 -31.02 -9.18
N VAL A 636 16.88 -30.14 -8.67
CA VAL A 636 17.10 -28.70 -8.52
C VAL A 636 17.33 -28.39 -7.05
N VAL A 637 18.42 -27.69 -6.73
CA VAL A 637 18.75 -27.29 -5.36
C VAL A 637 18.74 -25.78 -5.23
N ILE A 638 17.90 -25.27 -4.32
CA ILE A 638 17.76 -23.84 -4.01
C ILE A 638 18.60 -23.54 -2.76
N MET A 639 19.31 -22.42 -2.75
CA MET A 639 20.29 -22.10 -1.71
C MET A 639 20.18 -20.65 -1.28
N HIS A 640 19.92 -20.41 0.00
CA HIS A 640 19.97 -19.08 0.59
C HIS A 640 21.28 -18.94 1.38
N LEU A 641 22.36 -18.58 0.66
CA LEU A 641 23.77 -18.68 1.07
C LEU A 641 24.57 -17.44 0.66
N GLY A 642 25.78 -17.30 1.22
CA GLY A 642 26.71 -16.26 0.80
C GLY A 642 26.83 -15.11 1.79
N THR A 643 27.61 -14.10 1.42
CA THR A 643 27.83 -12.89 2.23
C THR A 643 27.06 -11.73 1.62
N GLU A 644 26.27 -11.03 2.44
CA GLU A 644 25.47 -9.87 2.02
C GLU A 644 26.30 -8.87 1.21
N TYR A 645 25.74 -8.43 0.08
CA TYR A 645 26.23 -7.42 -0.85
C TYR A 645 27.56 -7.74 -1.54
N GLN A 646 28.06 -8.96 -1.39
CA GLN A 646 29.25 -9.39 -2.09
C GLN A 646 28.90 -9.76 -3.54
N GLY A 647 29.48 -9.06 -4.52
CA GLY A 647 29.21 -9.29 -5.95
C GLY A 647 29.81 -10.58 -6.54
N TYR A 648 30.44 -11.43 -5.74
CA TYR A 648 31.04 -12.70 -6.15
C TYR A 648 30.83 -13.78 -5.09
N PRO A 649 30.66 -15.06 -5.49
CA PRO A 649 30.38 -16.13 -4.56
C PRO A 649 31.52 -16.37 -3.58
N ASP A 650 31.18 -16.60 -2.31
CA ASP A 650 32.16 -16.94 -1.28
C ASP A 650 32.53 -18.45 -1.25
N GLU A 651 33.44 -18.82 -0.35
CA GLU A 651 33.90 -20.22 -0.24
C GLU A 651 32.79 -21.20 0.16
N GLU A 652 31.81 -20.78 0.98
CA GLU A 652 30.68 -21.61 1.38
C GLU A 652 29.79 -21.88 0.16
N GLN A 653 29.42 -20.83 -0.59
CA GLN A 653 28.63 -20.96 -1.82
C GLN A 653 29.33 -21.88 -2.84
N LEU A 654 30.62 -21.70 -3.08
CA LEU A 654 31.38 -22.54 -4.01
C LEU A 654 31.43 -24.01 -3.56
N ALA A 655 31.71 -24.27 -2.28
CA ALA A 655 31.82 -25.63 -1.75
C ALA A 655 30.48 -26.37 -1.78
N VAL A 656 29.42 -25.70 -1.36
CA VAL A 656 28.09 -26.28 -1.24
C VAL A 656 27.47 -26.54 -2.62
N SER A 657 27.51 -25.56 -3.53
CA SER A 657 26.94 -25.72 -4.88
C SER A 657 27.64 -26.85 -5.65
N ARG A 658 28.98 -26.95 -5.55
CA ARG A 658 29.72 -28.06 -6.17
C ARG A 658 29.38 -29.41 -5.55
N ALA A 659 29.23 -29.47 -4.23
CA ALA A 659 28.86 -30.71 -3.54
C ALA A 659 27.45 -31.19 -3.93
N ALA A 660 26.51 -30.28 -4.19
CA ALA A 660 25.18 -30.62 -4.71
C ALA A 660 25.28 -31.21 -6.13
N ILE A 661 26.01 -30.57 -7.05
CA ILE A 661 26.19 -31.09 -8.42
C ILE A 661 26.90 -32.45 -8.41
N GLU A 662 27.99 -32.60 -7.65
CA GLU A 662 28.70 -33.88 -7.48
C GLU A 662 27.81 -35.01 -6.93
N ALA A 663 26.78 -34.66 -6.16
CA ALA A 663 25.83 -35.61 -5.59
C ALA A 663 24.69 -35.97 -6.56
N GLY A 664 24.55 -35.28 -7.70
CA GLY A 664 23.57 -35.57 -8.74
C GLY A 664 22.57 -34.45 -9.01
N ALA A 665 22.77 -33.24 -8.48
CA ALA A 665 21.96 -32.09 -8.88
C ALA A 665 22.28 -31.64 -10.31
N SER A 666 21.24 -31.27 -11.06
CA SER A 666 21.35 -30.75 -12.43
C SER A 666 21.43 -29.23 -12.44
N LEU A 667 20.82 -28.58 -11.45
CA LEU A 667 20.70 -27.12 -11.34
C LEU A 667 20.82 -26.69 -9.87
N VAL A 668 21.61 -25.65 -9.61
CA VAL A 668 21.66 -24.94 -8.33
C VAL A 668 21.26 -23.49 -8.53
N ILE A 669 20.36 -22.98 -7.69
CA ILE A 669 19.84 -21.61 -7.74
C ILE A 669 20.09 -20.94 -6.39
N GLY A 670 20.81 -19.83 -6.39
CA GLY A 670 21.19 -19.10 -5.19
C GLY A 670 20.41 -17.81 -4.95
N HIS A 671 20.34 -17.45 -3.68
CA HIS A 671 19.67 -16.30 -3.05
C HIS A 671 20.49 -15.83 -1.84
N HIS A 672 20.12 -14.72 -1.20
CA HIS A 672 20.68 -14.11 0.04
C HIS A 672 21.65 -12.93 -0.11
N PRO A 673 22.66 -12.92 -1.01
CA PRO A 673 23.59 -11.79 -1.07
C PRO A 673 22.92 -10.44 -1.37
N HIS A 674 21.63 -10.42 -1.70
CA HIS A 674 20.84 -9.25 -2.11
C HIS A 674 21.40 -8.52 -3.33
N VAL A 675 22.33 -9.15 -4.06
CA VAL A 675 22.89 -8.68 -5.32
C VAL A 675 23.02 -9.87 -6.27
N VAL A 676 22.91 -9.61 -7.57
CA VAL A 676 23.12 -10.65 -8.59
C VAL A 676 24.60 -11.07 -8.58
N GLN A 677 24.86 -12.38 -8.64
CA GLN A 677 26.20 -12.94 -8.74
C GLN A 677 26.36 -13.80 -10.00
N GLY A 678 27.61 -14.16 -10.31
CA GLY A 678 27.99 -15.00 -11.44
C GLY A 678 27.25 -16.33 -11.56
N THR A 679 27.36 -16.93 -12.75
CA THR A 679 26.96 -18.31 -13.02
C THR A 679 28.16 -19.21 -13.27
N ALA A 680 27.98 -20.53 -13.20
CA ALA A 680 29.00 -21.49 -13.56
C ALA A 680 28.42 -22.79 -14.12
N LEU A 681 29.09 -23.33 -15.13
CA LEU A 681 28.97 -24.74 -15.53
C LEU A 681 30.01 -25.55 -14.76
N TYR A 682 29.57 -26.55 -14.01
CA TYR A 682 30.44 -27.40 -13.22
C TYR A 682 29.95 -28.84 -13.24
N GLY A 683 30.81 -29.81 -13.55
CA GLY A 683 30.45 -31.23 -13.46
C GLY A 683 29.25 -31.67 -14.29
N GLY A 684 28.88 -30.93 -15.34
CA GLY A 684 27.69 -31.17 -16.17
C GLY A 684 26.41 -30.48 -15.67
N GLY A 685 26.44 -29.80 -14.53
CA GLY A 685 25.32 -29.01 -14.03
C GLY A 685 25.54 -27.50 -14.13
N PHE A 686 24.44 -26.76 -14.01
CA PHE A 686 24.42 -25.29 -14.02
C PHE A 686 24.23 -24.73 -12.61
N ILE A 687 24.95 -23.65 -12.28
CA ILE A 687 24.89 -22.98 -10.99
C ILE A 687 24.66 -21.49 -11.25
N ALA A 688 23.60 -20.92 -10.68
CA ALA A 688 23.45 -19.48 -10.48
C ALA A 688 23.69 -19.18 -9.00
N TYR A 689 24.73 -18.41 -8.66
CA TYR A 689 25.13 -18.25 -7.25
C TYR A 689 24.25 -17.27 -6.46
N SER A 690 23.65 -16.28 -7.13
CA SER A 690 22.65 -15.38 -6.56
C SER A 690 21.84 -14.73 -7.67
N LEU A 691 20.50 -14.78 -7.56
CA LEU A 691 19.58 -14.05 -8.44
C LEU A 691 19.28 -12.61 -7.95
N GLY A 692 19.86 -12.21 -6.81
CA GLY A 692 19.60 -10.90 -6.21
C GLY A 692 18.18 -10.78 -5.67
N ASN A 693 17.70 -9.54 -5.53
CA ASN A 693 16.36 -9.24 -5.05
C ASN A 693 15.35 -9.24 -6.20
N PHE A 694 14.16 -9.78 -5.97
CA PHE A 694 13.05 -9.69 -6.94
C PHE A 694 11.96 -8.75 -6.45
N VAL A 695 11.47 -8.96 -5.23
CA VAL A 695 10.53 -8.09 -4.54
C VAL A 695 11.12 -7.79 -3.17
N PHE A 696 11.77 -6.63 -3.06
CA PHE A 696 12.50 -6.22 -1.85
C PHE A 696 12.72 -4.71 -1.88
N ASP A 697 12.65 -4.06 -0.72
CA ASP A 697 12.77 -2.60 -0.53
C ASP A 697 14.14 -2.19 0.07
N ILE A 698 15.23 -2.91 -0.27
CA ILE A 698 16.60 -2.52 0.10
C ILE A 698 17.19 -1.61 -0.98
N ASP A 699 17.71 -0.44 -0.60
CA ASP A 699 18.37 0.49 -1.52
C ASP A 699 19.72 1.05 -1.05
N ILE A 700 20.20 0.57 0.10
CA ILE A 700 21.39 1.11 0.78
C ILE A 700 22.72 0.85 0.06
N VAL A 701 22.73 -0.07 -0.92
CA VAL A 701 23.91 -0.47 -1.69
C VAL A 701 23.59 -0.55 -3.18
N GLU A 702 24.55 -0.12 -3.99
CA GLU A 702 24.50 -0.21 -5.44
C GLU A 702 24.30 -1.67 -5.87
N GLY A 703 23.30 -1.91 -6.71
CA GLY A 703 22.93 -3.25 -7.18
C GLY A 703 21.89 -3.99 -6.34
N ALA A 704 21.51 -3.53 -5.14
CA ALA A 704 20.47 -4.22 -4.35
C ALA A 704 19.04 -4.06 -4.90
N ARG A 705 18.83 -3.06 -5.76
CA ARG A 705 17.61 -2.91 -6.56
C ARG A 705 17.68 -3.68 -7.88
N GLU A 706 18.76 -4.40 -8.15
CA GLU A 706 18.93 -5.20 -9.35
C GLU A 706 18.75 -6.67 -9.00
N GLY A 707 18.02 -7.37 -9.86
CA GLY A 707 17.77 -8.79 -9.76
C GLY A 707 17.89 -9.45 -11.12
N ALA A 708 17.74 -10.76 -11.13
CA ALA A 708 17.63 -11.51 -12.36
C ALA A 708 16.52 -12.56 -12.25
N ILE A 709 15.77 -12.72 -13.34
CA ILE A 709 14.92 -13.88 -13.55
C ILE A 709 15.75 -14.89 -14.33
N LEU A 710 15.96 -16.07 -13.75
CA LEU A 710 16.61 -17.19 -14.41
C LEU A 710 15.56 -18.03 -15.14
N ARG A 711 15.68 -18.10 -16.45
CA ARG A 711 14.88 -18.96 -17.32
C ARG A 711 15.74 -20.10 -17.82
N VAL A 712 15.32 -21.34 -17.58
CA VAL A 712 16.08 -22.53 -17.99
C VAL A 712 15.20 -23.52 -18.74
N LEU A 713 15.80 -24.17 -19.74
CA LEU A 713 15.21 -25.32 -20.44
C LEU A 713 15.88 -26.59 -19.93
N LEU A 714 15.10 -27.47 -19.34
CA LEU A 714 15.53 -28.74 -18.78
C LEU A 714 15.23 -29.89 -19.75
N GLY A 715 16.28 -30.59 -20.18
CA GLY A 715 16.24 -31.79 -21.03
C GLY A 715 16.36 -33.08 -20.20
N ASP A 716 16.69 -34.19 -20.86
CA ASP A 716 16.84 -35.49 -20.19
C ASP A 716 18.11 -35.57 -19.33
N GLU A 717 19.17 -34.86 -19.73
CA GLU A 717 20.50 -34.92 -19.09
C GLU A 717 20.80 -33.74 -18.15
N GLY A 718 19.92 -32.72 -18.10
CA GLY A 718 20.13 -31.53 -17.27
C GLY A 718 19.63 -30.23 -17.90
N VAL A 719 20.37 -29.14 -17.67
CA VAL A 719 20.09 -27.82 -18.22
C VAL A 719 20.65 -27.73 -19.65
N GLU A 720 19.76 -27.62 -20.64
CA GLU A 720 20.11 -27.50 -22.07
C GLU A 720 20.34 -26.05 -22.49
N ALA A 721 19.58 -25.13 -21.89
CA ALA A 721 19.73 -23.69 -22.10
C ALA A 721 19.41 -22.93 -20.81
N ALA A 722 20.10 -21.82 -20.60
CA ALA A 722 19.86 -20.91 -19.49
C ALA A 722 19.97 -19.47 -19.98
N GLU A 723 19.03 -18.63 -19.55
CA GLU A 723 18.95 -17.21 -19.85
C GLU A 723 18.71 -16.46 -18.53
N LEU A 724 19.47 -15.39 -18.31
CA LEU A 724 19.25 -14.48 -17.20
C LEU A 724 18.66 -13.20 -17.74
N ILE A 725 17.44 -12.89 -17.30
CA ILE A 725 16.69 -11.73 -17.71
C ILE A 725 16.84 -10.70 -16.58
N PRO A 726 17.60 -9.61 -16.80
CA PRO A 726 17.85 -8.62 -15.76
C PRO A 726 16.58 -7.84 -15.44
N VAL A 727 16.35 -7.63 -14.15
CA VAL A 727 15.28 -6.78 -13.65
C VAL A 727 15.83 -5.71 -12.72
N ARG A 728 15.14 -4.58 -12.67
CA ARG A 728 15.35 -3.56 -11.65
C ARG A 728 14.05 -3.33 -10.91
N ILE A 729 14.16 -3.28 -9.59
CA ILE A 729 13.05 -2.94 -8.71
C ILE A 729 12.84 -1.43 -8.81
N LEU A 730 11.72 -1.05 -9.42
CA LEU A 730 11.26 0.33 -9.49
C LEU A 730 10.24 0.58 -8.38
N ASP A 731 10.15 1.85 -7.96
CA ASP A 731 9.20 2.28 -6.93
C ASP A 731 9.30 1.48 -5.62
N ASP A 732 10.52 1.00 -5.33
CA ASP A 732 10.90 0.17 -4.18
C ASP A 732 10.15 -1.16 -4.06
N VAL A 733 9.35 -1.53 -5.07
CA VAL A 733 8.39 -2.64 -4.96
C VAL A 733 8.32 -3.54 -6.18
N GLN A 734 8.44 -2.96 -7.37
CA GLN A 734 8.03 -3.64 -8.58
C GLN A 734 9.23 -3.98 -9.47
N PRO A 735 9.60 -5.26 -9.63
CA PRO A 735 10.55 -5.67 -10.64
C PRO A 735 10.04 -5.32 -12.04
N ARG A 736 10.88 -4.63 -12.81
CA ARG A 736 10.69 -4.33 -14.23
C ARG A 736 11.88 -4.83 -15.03
N PHE A 737 11.62 -5.35 -16.21
CA PHE A 737 12.67 -5.75 -17.14
C PHE A 737 13.56 -4.55 -17.46
N LEU A 738 14.88 -4.75 -17.42
CA LEU A 738 15.83 -3.79 -17.94
C LEU A 738 15.91 -3.96 -19.46
N ALA A 739 15.91 -2.85 -20.20
CA ALA A 739 16.15 -2.84 -21.64
C ALA A 739 17.62 -3.21 -21.93
N ASP A 740 17.93 -3.66 -23.14
CA ASP A 740 19.22 -4.26 -23.49
C ASP A 740 20.44 -3.43 -23.04
N ASP A 741 20.46 -2.11 -23.30
CA ASP A 741 21.59 -1.25 -22.94
C ASP A 741 21.77 -1.07 -21.42
N ASP A 742 20.67 -1.06 -20.65
CA ASP A 742 20.70 -0.95 -19.18
C ASP A 742 20.87 -2.31 -18.49
N GLY A 743 20.49 -3.39 -19.18
CA GLY A 743 20.60 -4.77 -18.72
C GLY A 743 21.99 -5.37 -18.96
N LEU A 744 22.69 -4.92 -20.01
CA LEU A 744 24.03 -5.38 -20.37
C LEU A 744 25.02 -5.37 -19.19
N PRO A 745 25.14 -4.29 -18.37
CA PRO A 745 26.04 -4.29 -17.21
C PRO A 745 25.65 -5.29 -16.11
N VAL A 746 24.36 -5.65 -16.00
CA VAL A 746 23.90 -6.71 -15.08
C VAL A 746 24.30 -8.07 -15.66
N VAL A 747 24.06 -8.30 -16.95
CA VAL A 747 24.39 -9.57 -17.63
C VAL A 747 25.91 -9.81 -17.71
N GLU A 748 26.71 -8.78 -18.00
CA GLU A 748 28.19 -8.82 -18.06
C GLU A 748 28.85 -9.05 -16.69
N ARG A 749 28.16 -8.75 -15.58
CA ARG A 749 28.64 -9.13 -14.25
C ARG A 749 28.45 -10.63 -13.96
N VAL A 750 27.59 -11.29 -14.74
CA VAL A 750 27.13 -12.65 -14.45
C VAL A 750 27.75 -13.73 -15.36
N PHE A 751 28.11 -13.37 -16.59
CA PHE A 751 28.83 -14.19 -17.57
C PHE A 751 30.26 -13.69 -17.75
#